data_AF-A0A9R1S9I9-F1
#
_entry.id   AF-A0A9R1S9I9-F1
#
_cell.length_a   1.000
_cell.length_b   1.000
_cell.length_c   1.000
_cell.angle_alpha   90.00
_cell.angle_beta   90.00
_cell.angle_gamma   90.00
#
_symmetry.space_group_name_H-M   'P 1'
#
loop_
_entity.id
_entity.type
_entity.pdbx_description
1 polymer ?
#
loop_
_entity_poly.entity_id
_entity_poly.type
_entity_poly.pdbx_seq_one_letter_code
_entity_poly.pdbx_strand_id
1 'polypeptide(L)'
;MPLICNYCCANLMQVQVISSKLFAHIPYDLLYSTIESPHLTVDSEKQLCEAILSWVSASRQSCEQSVSNPADNQLSLLSKVRVCLLPLGFAAGTKRNCFEFGNNAVCMILNLLKDSLQTLLYTVTDDNLDSYRIRLTEYSKKIVLSGCPQLTTQFLYISALPTDLDAVFKRTIVSDVNDGCLNHYNALVKKAKTLSFRNVRIVDLSKCPNVHFGAAILWMKWAFPELRTFIASYCLLFQFEDLQYLLLRCPWINEINLSIDTSVILSKYSIISSRSEVRRDVNRNLSSYYMQSGSYGTSVNPVFSNISKLILEGRNDITDMNLLEISMLKSSLCYINIKHCTLLTDDGISTLLLNCRKMHSMVLSYTSFGNHSIQTLCSSDPSDSFPYHKDEHAHVMASRLQELHLEGCEGISCAAMSQLVSNMNIVKSLCLRETPLADGALCNFVGSSLEYLDISETVVSMVSLAPVIRRNSNLSCLKTAGCRNLLFEQGEVQSTSGTKYGRFLQEITSTCYLEDVEMGWAFCPVQVDDLIPSFSKVRRMTVGLGTTLPENILHALPEICPFLESLVLRFQVISDRVVRNLLESSTNLQVLCLQYCLGSLTSFSFQTMAPALRILRLQWVTPWITNDDLTILTQNCNLVELWLSGCKLLDSSSQEIISSGWPNLACLQLEECGQITLDGVNSILDCKALEEVLLRHTGRGIGRTIITDAIRELPLLRKLALDLCDASEGGYDTPNVPEGKMMRSVRMSRCKKSAAAGRSCFGEAPPSSSNPKPVQHRETVVLEWSSRQLTTTVVEERL
;
A
#
# COMPACT_ATOMS: atom_id res chain seq x y z
N MET A 1 -40.12 -10.67 14.67
CA MET A 1 -39.61 -9.64 13.75
C MET A 1 -38.63 -8.66 14.43
N PRO A 2 -38.95 -7.93 15.52
CA PRO A 2 -38.05 -6.90 16.09
C PRO A 2 -36.71 -7.44 16.62
N LEU A 3 -36.73 -8.57 17.33
CA LEU A 3 -35.52 -9.23 17.86
C LEU A 3 -34.58 -9.72 16.74
N ILE A 4 -35.14 -10.23 15.64
CA ILE A 4 -34.39 -10.69 14.47
C ILE A 4 -33.80 -9.48 13.74
N CYS A 5 -34.58 -8.41 13.56
CA CYS A 5 -34.11 -7.17 12.94
C CYS A 5 -32.94 -6.56 13.75
N ASN A 6 -33.05 -6.46 15.08
CA ASN A 6 -31.97 -5.93 15.92
C ASN A 6 -30.71 -6.81 15.89
N TYR A 7 -30.86 -8.15 15.88
CA TYR A 7 -29.74 -9.07 15.72
C TYR A 7 -29.08 -8.91 14.34
N CYS A 8 -29.87 -8.76 13.28
CA CYS A 8 -29.38 -8.47 11.93
C CYS A 8 -28.70 -7.09 11.87
N CYS A 9 -29.22 -6.04 12.49
CA CYS A 9 -28.60 -4.70 12.47
C CYS A 9 -27.19 -4.67 13.08
N ALA A 10 -26.97 -5.48 14.12
CA ALA A 10 -25.66 -5.62 14.77
C ALA A 10 -24.70 -6.55 14.03
N ASN A 11 -25.21 -7.50 13.21
CA ASN A 11 -24.42 -8.58 12.60
C ASN A 11 -24.54 -8.70 11.08
N LEU A 12 -25.23 -7.77 10.39
CA LEU A 12 -25.55 -7.85 8.95
C LEU A 12 -24.29 -8.10 8.12
N MET A 13 -23.21 -7.44 8.50
CA MET A 13 -21.92 -7.53 7.82
C MET A 13 -21.15 -8.81 8.16
N GLN A 14 -21.34 -9.39 9.35
CA GLN A 14 -20.82 -10.74 9.62
C GLN A 14 -21.54 -11.78 8.74
N VAL A 15 -22.86 -11.64 8.54
CA VAL A 15 -23.63 -12.54 7.66
C VAL A 15 -23.18 -12.43 6.19
N GLN A 16 -22.94 -11.21 5.70
CA GLN A 16 -22.40 -10.99 4.34
C GLN A 16 -21.01 -11.63 4.15
N VAL A 17 -20.11 -11.44 5.11
CA VAL A 17 -18.72 -11.95 5.02
C VAL A 17 -18.66 -13.47 5.17
N ILE A 18 -19.50 -14.07 6.00
CA ILE A 18 -19.51 -15.52 6.26
C ILE A 18 -20.23 -16.28 5.14
N SER A 19 -21.22 -15.69 4.48
CA SER A 19 -21.95 -16.37 3.40
C SER A 19 -22.56 -15.41 2.38
N SER A 20 -21.72 -14.95 1.44
CA SER A 20 -22.16 -14.11 0.31
C SER A 20 -23.30 -14.76 -0.51
N LYS A 21 -23.29 -16.09 -0.64
CA LYS A 21 -24.35 -16.85 -1.30
C LYS A 21 -25.68 -16.82 -0.54
N LEU A 22 -25.67 -16.91 0.79
CA LEU A 22 -26.90 -16.82 1.59
C LEU A 22 -27.39 -15.37 1.72
N PHE A 23 -26.48 -14.40 1.73
CA PHE A 23 -26.80 -12.97 1.77
C PHE A 23 -27.69 -12.56 0.59
N ALA A 24 -27.41 -13.10 -0.60
CA ALA A 24 -28.22 -12.89 -1.82
C ALA A 24 -29.68 -13.33 -1.68
N HIS A 25 -30.01 -14.20 -0.73
CA HIS A 25 -31.36 -14.72 -0.53
C HIS A 25 -32.14 -13.99 0.58
N ILE A 26 -31.56 -12.94 1.18
CA ILE A 26 -32.28 -12.13 2.18
C ILE A 26 -33.47 -11.43 1.49
N PRO A 27 -34.71 -11.52 2.04
CA PRO A 27 -35.86 -10.83 1.49
C PRO A 27 -35.70 -9.31 1.53
N TYR A 28 -36.19 -8.62 0.48
CA TYR A 28 -36.10 -7.17 0.35
C TYR A 28 -36.60 -6.42 1.61
N ASP A 29 -37.79 -6.77 2.12
CA ASP A 29 -38.38 -6.06 3.26
C ASP A 29 -37.53 -6.18 4.54
N LEU A 30 -36.88 -7.33 4.74
CA LEU A 30 -35.98 -7.55 5.87
C LEU A 30 -34.70 -6.74 5.71
N LEU A 31 -34.12 -6.73 4.49
CA LEU A 31 -32.92 -5.93 4.20
C LEU A 31 -33.21 -4.44 4.33
N TYR A 32 -34.31 -3.96 3.76
CA TYR A 32 -34.77 -2.57 3.86
C TYR A 32 -34.96 -2.16 5.32
N SER A 33 -35.70 -2.96 6.10
CA SER A 33 -35.93 -2.68 7.53
C SER A 33 -34.64 -2.67 8.35
N THR A 34 -33.66 -3.52 7.98
CA THR A 34 -32.35 -3.55 8.65
C THR A 34 -31.52 -2.31 8.32
N ILE A 35 -31.56 -1.84 7.07
CA ILE A 35 -30.81 -0.66 6.62
C ILE A 35 -31.37 0.64 7.22
N GLU A 36 -32.69 0.72 7.37
CA GLU A 36 -33.38 1.86 8.01
C GLU A 36 -33.17 1.93 9.52
N SER A 37 -32.77 0.83 10.15
CA SER A 37 -32.62 0.79 11.60
C SER A 37 -31.53 1.75 12.09
N PRO A 38 -31.79 2.52 13.16
CA PRO A 38 -30.77 3.37 13.79
C PRO A 38 -29.64 2.55 14.45
N HIS A 39 -29.85 1.24 14.66
CA HIS A 39 -28.86 0.32 15.21
C HIS A 39 -27.99 -0.35 14.15
N LEU A 40 -28.16 -0.01 12.86
CA LEU A 40 -27.32 -0.54 11.79
C LEU A 40 -25.85 -0.20 12.07
N THR A 41 -25.05 -1.25 12.27
CA THR A 41 -23.64 -1.12 12.58
C THR A 41 -22.81 -1.63 11.42
N VAL A 42 -22.02 -0.75 10.82
CA VAL A 42 -21.13 -1.04 9.69
C VAL A 42 -19.77 -0.42 9.97
N ASP A 43 -18.70 -1.05 9.49
CA ASP A 43 -17.35 -0.50 9.65
C ASP A 43 -17.14 0.69 8.70
N SER A 44 -17.85 0.72 7.57
CA SER A 44 -17.83 1.81 6.58
C SER A 44 -19.08 1.80 5.70
N GLU A 45 -19.38 2.93 5.06
CA GLU A 45 -20.42 3.02 4.03
C GLU A 45 -20.04 2.26 2.75
N LYS A 46 -18.73 2.08 2.49
CA LYS A 46 -18.25 1.19 1.44
C LYS A 46 -18.78 -0.23 1.63
N GLN A 47 -18.62 -0.78 2.83
CA GLN A 47 -19.06 -2.14 3.15
C GLN A 47 -20.57 -2.31 2.94
N LEU A 48 -21.37 -1.34 3.38
CA LEU A 48 -22.81 -1.32 3.15
C LEU A 48 -23.16 -1.30 1.66
N CYS A 49 -22.50 -0.43 0.89
CA CYS A 49 -22.72 -0.31 -0.54
C CYS A 49 -22.32 -1.59 -1.29
N GLU A 50 -21.20 -2.21 -0.95
CA GLU A 50 -20.77 -3.51 -1.48
C GLU A 50 -21.80 -4.60 -1.20
N ALA A 51 -22.37 -4.63 0.00
CA ALA A 51 -23.43 -5.55 0.38
C ALA A 51 -24.67 -5.39 -0.52
N ILE A 52 -25.16 -4.15 -0.65
CA ILE A 52 -26.34 -3.84 -1.45
C ILE A 52 -26.08 -4.19 -2.92
N LEU A 53 -24.94 -3.79 -3.49
CA LEU A 53 -24.60 -4.10 -4.89
C LEU A 53 -24.49 -5.60 -5.14
N SER A 54 -23.90 -6.36 -4.20
CA SER A 54 -23.83 -7.82 -4.29
C SER A 54 -25.20 -8.48 -4.21
N TRP A 55 -26.11 -7.93 -3.42
CA TRP A 55 -27.48 -8.43 -3.33
C TRP A 55 -28.29 -8.10 -4.59
N VAL A 56 -28.14 -6.89 -5.14
CA VAL A 56 -28.78 -6.47 -6.40
C VAL A 56 -28.29 -7.32 -7.57
N SER A 57 -26.98 -7.62 -7.66
CA SER A 57 -26.45 -8.44 -8.75
C SER A 57 -26.96 -9.89 -8.69
N ALA A 58 -27.01 -10.49 -7.51
CA ALA A 58 -27.50 -11.85 -7.34
C ALA A 58 -29.02 -11.98 -7.54
N SER A 59 -29.80 -10.99 -7.08
CA SER A 59 -31.24 -10.97 -7.30
C SER A 59 -31.60 -10.83 -8.79
N ARG A 60 -30.82 -10.07 -9.58
CA ARG A 60 -30.98 -10.01 -11.05
C ARG A 60 -30.77 -11.35 -11.74
N GLN A 61 -29.79 -12.15 -11.30
CA GLN A 61 -29.51 -13.49 -11.85
C GLN A 61 -30.63 -14.51 -11.56
N SER A 62 -31.39 -14.32 -10.47
CA SER A 62 -32.51 -15.20 -10.11
C SER A 62 -33.85 -14.81 -10.75
N CYS A 63 -33.97 -13.59 -11.27
CA CYS A 63 -35.22 -13.00 -11.79
C CYS A 63 -35.51 -13.28 -13.27
N GLU A 64 -34.69 -14.05 -13.98
CA GLU A 64 -34.98 -14.48 -15.37
C GLU A 64 -36.26 -15.34 -15.50
N GLN A 65 -36.96 -15.63 -14.39
CA GLN A 65 -38.19 -16.43 -14.35
C GLN A 65 -39.46 -15.71 -13.83
N SER A 66 -39.44 -14.40 -13.52
CA SER A 66 -40.66 -13.71 -13.03
C SER A 66 -40.90 -12.31 -13.59
N VAL A 67 -42.11 -12.11 -14.13
CA VAL A 67 -42.61 -10.89 -14.77
C VAL A 67 -43.26 -9.96 -13.74
N SER A 68 -42.52 -9.00 -13.17
CA SER A 68 -43.08 -7.74 -12.61
C SER A 68 -41.96 -6.80 -12.13
N ASN A 69 -41.88 -5.58 -12.67
CA ASN A 69 -40.99 -4.44 -12.33
C ASN A 69 -40.23 -4.51 -10.97
N PRO A 70 -39.11 -5.25 -10.83
CA PRO A 70 -38.34 -5.31 -9.59
C PRO A 70 -37.18 -4.30 -9.55
N ALA A 71 -36.78 -3.75 -10.70
CA ALA A 71 -35.52 -3.02 -10.85
C ALA A 71 -35.48 -1.69 -10.07
N ASP A 72 -36.58 -0.93 -10.06
CA ASP A 72 -36.64 0.38 -9.38
C ASP A 72 -36.63 0.25 -7.85
N ASN A 73 -37.37 -0.72 -7.32
CA ASN A 73 -37.41 -0.98 -5.87
C ASN A 73 -36.05 -1.47 -5.36
N GLN A 74 -35.33 -2.30 -6.13
CA GLN A 74 -33.99 -2.79 -5.76
C GLN A 74 -32.93 -1.67 -5.72
N LEU A 75 -32.99 -0.71 -6.66
CA LEU A 75 -32.08 0.44 -6.68
C LEU A 75 -32.40 1.48 -5.59
N SER A 76 -33.64 1.52 -5.06
CA SER A 76 -33.98 2.42 -3.96
C SER A 76 -33.18 2.16 -2.68
N LEU A 77 -32.63 0.95 -2.46
CA LEU A 77 -31.75 0.69 -1.31
C LEU A 77 -30.44 1.48 -1.39
N LEU A 78 -29.93 1.74 -2.61
CA LEU A 78 -28.71 2.53 -2.80
C LEU A 78 -28.90 3.99 -2.36
N SER A 79 -30.14 4.49 -2.34
CA SER A 79 -30.44 5.83 -1.81
C SER A 79 -30.16 5.98 -0.32
N LYS A 80 -30.05 4.86 0.42
CA LYS A 80 -29.75 4.84 1.86
C LYS A 80 -28.25 4.82 2.17
N VAL A 81 -27.40 4.64 1.16
CA VAL A 81 -25.94 4.73 1.29
C VAL A 81 -25.55 6.21 1.44
N ARG A 82 -24.74 6.51 2.46
CA ARG A 82 -24.25 7.88 2.70
C ARG A 82 -23.06 8.15 1.78
N VAL A 83 -23.35 8.58 0.55
CA VAL A 83 -22.37 8.81 -0.53
C VAL A 83 -21.20 9.71 -0.11
N CYS A 84 -21.43 10.70 0.75
CA CYS A 84 -20.37 11.60 1.22
C CYS A 84 -19.30 10.90 2.09
N LEU A 85 -19.55 9.67 2.54
CA LEU A 85 -18.63 8.83 3.30
C LEU A 85 -18.10 7.64 2.48
N LEU A 86 -18.35 7.62 1.16
CA LEU A 86 -17.78 6.60 0.28
C LEU A 86 -16.35 6.98 -0.14
N PRO A 87 -15.43 5.99 -0.18
CA PRO A 87 -14.11 6.21 -0.76
C PRO A 87 -14.23 6.54 -2.26
N LEU A 88 -13.48 7.53 -2.74
CA LEU A 88 -13.59 8.01 -4.13
C LEU A 88 -13.27 6.90 -5.14
N GLY A 89 -12.21 6.12 -4.90
CA GLY A 89 -11.84 5.00 -5.79
C GLY A 89 -12.91 3.91 -5.85
N PHE A 90 -13.59 3.64 -4.74
CA PHE A 90 -14.72 2.72 -4.71
C PHE A 90 -15.92 3.26 -5.48
N ALA A 91 -16.30 4.52 -5.24
CA ALA A 91 -17.41 5.18 -5.94
C ALA A 91 -17.17 5.24 -7.45
N ALA A 92 -15.93 5.43 -7.90
CA ALA A 92 -15.60 5.37 -9.33
C ALA A 92 -15.79 3.94 -9.89
N GLY A 93 -15.40 2.91 -9.15
CA GLY A 93 -15.54 1.51 -9.56
C GLY A 93 -16.98 1.02 -9.69
N THR A 94 -17.91 1.60 -8.93
CA THR A 94 -19.33 1.22 -9.03
C THR A 94 -19.92 1.55 -10.40
N LYS A 95 -19.31 2.45 -11.19
CA LYS A 95 -19.73 2.77 -12.56
C LYS A 95 -19.81 1.54 -13.48
N ARG A 96 -18.98 0.51 -13.24
CA ARG A 96 -19.01 -0.73 -14.03
C ARG A 96 -20.26 -1.58 -13.79
N ASN A 97 -20.80 -1.54 -12.57
CA ASN A 97 -21.97 -2.35 -12.18
C ASN A 97 -23.27 -1.53 -12.23
N CYS A 98 -23.19 -0.23 -11.94
CA CYS A 98 -24.30 0.72 -11.91
C CYS A 98 -23.78 2.12 -12.28
N PHE A 99 -23.79 2.43 -13.58
CA PHE A 99 -23.22 3.67 -14.13
C PHE A 99 -23.83 4.93 -13.52
N GLU A 100 -25.16 5.01 -13.44
CA GLU A 100 -25.86 6.19 -12.92
C GLU A 100 -25.52 6.49 -11.45
N PHE A 101 -25.62 5.48 -10.58
CA PHE A 101 -25.25 5.63 -9.17
C PHE A 101 -23.78 6.01 -9.02
N GLY A 102 -22.86 5.31 -9.71
CA GLY A 102 -21.43 5.59 -9.62
C GLY A 102 -21.08 6.99 -10.13
N ASN A 103 -21.69 7.44 -11.21
CA ASN A 103 -21.47 8.80 -11.72
C ASN A 103 -21.98 9.87 -10.75
N ASN A 104 -23.20 9.71 -10.23
CA ASN A 104 -23.77 10.61 -9.24
C ASN A 104 -22.92 10.64 -7.95
N ALA A 105 -22.44 9.48 -7.50
CA ALA A 105 -21.60 9.38 -6.33
C ALA A 105 -20.26 10.13 -6.50
N VAL A 106 -19.57 9.91 -7.63
CA VAL A 106 -18.33 10.63 -7.94
C VAL A 106 -18.58 12.14 -8.03
N CYS A 107 -19.62 12.59 -8.75
CA CYS A 107 -19.96 14.01 -8.85
C CYS A 107 -20.23 14.65 -7.49
N MET A 108 -21.00 13.98 -6.60
CA MET A 108 -21.27 14.47 -5.25
C MET A 108 -19.98 14.60 -4.43
N ILE A 109 -19.10 13.60 -4.47
CA ILE A 109 -17.81 13.62 -3.77
C ILE A 109 -16.93 14.76 -4.28
N LEU A 110 -16.83 14.96 -5.59
CA LEU A 110 -16.05 16.03 -6.19
C LEU A 110 -16.62 17.42 -5.87
N ASN A 111 -17.94 17.57 -5.74
CA ASN A 111 -18.55 18.82 -5.31
C ASN A 111 -18.25 19.12 -3.84
N LEU A 112 -18.28 18.11 -2.97
CA LEU A 112 -17.91 18.26 -1.55
C LEU A 112 -16.44 18.65 -1.39
N LEU A 113 -15.56 18.15 -2.26
CA LEU A 113 -14.15 18.58 -2.25
C LEU A 113 -13.95 20.06 -2.54
N LYS A 114 -14.87 20.71 -3.27
CA LYS A 114 -14.80 22.14 -3.59
C LYS A 114 -15.32 23.01 -2.44
N ASP A 115 -16.50 22.69 -1.91
CA ASP A 115 -17.23 23.55 -0.94
C ASP A 115 -17.78 22.78 0.29
N SER A 116 -16.97 21.91 0.89
CA SER A 116 -17.37 21.04 2.02
C SER A 116 -17.96 21.83 3.21
N LEU A 117 -17.26 22.88 3.66
CA LEU A 117 -17.67 23.64 4.85
C LEU A 117 -19.00 24.37 4.64
N GLN A 118 -19.17 25.04 3.51
CA GLN A 118 -20.41 25.76 3.22
C GLN A 118 -21.59 24.80 3.11
N THR A 119 -21.40 23.66 2.46
CA THR A 119 -22.40 22.58 2.39
C THR A 119 -22.78 22.10 3.78
N LEU A 120 -21.79 21.80 4.65
CA LEU A 120 -22.06 21.36 6.00
C LEU A 120 -22.80 22.41 6.83
N LEU A 121 -22.43 23.68 6.74
CA LEU A 121 -23.10 24.75 7.47
C LEU A 121 -24.57 24.90 7.08
N TYR A 122 -24.91 24.75 5.79
CA TYR A 122 -26.31 24.73 5.34
C TYR A 122 -27.06 23.49 5.84
N THR A 123 -26.44 22.31 5.82
CA THR A 123 -27.10 21.09 6.32
C THR A 123 -27.38 21.14 7.83
N VAL A 124 -26.51 21.81 8.60
CA VAL A 124 -26.70 22.04 10.04
C VAL A 124 -27.86 23.00 10.29
N THR A 125 -28.07 24.02 9.44
CA THR A 125 -29.21 24.93 9.60
C THR A 125 -30.55 24.29 9.27
N ASP A 126 -30.56 23.33 8.34
CA ASP A 126 -31.77 22.64 7.91
C ASP A 126 -32.08 21.37 8.76
N ASP A 127 -31.24 21.08 9.77
CA ASP A 127 -31.25 19.89 10.66
C ASP A 127 -31.33 18.54 9.92
N ASN A 128 -30.98 18.50 8.63
CA ASN A 128 -30.96 17.32 7.79
C ASN A 128 -29.55 16.71 7.71
N LEU A 129 -29.06 16.19 8.83
CA LEU A 129 -27.68 15.72 9.00
C LEU A 129 -27.47 14.24 8.71
N ASP A 130 -28.55 13.48 8.50
CA ASP A 130 -28.48 12.01 8.44
C ASP A 130 -27.61 11.50 7.30
N SER A 131 -27.60 12.20 6.16
CA SER A 131 -26.75 11.85 5.01
C SER A 131 -25.26 12.09 5.26
N TYR A 132 -24.89 12.94 6.22
CA TYR A 132 -23.51 13.43 6.43
C TYR A 132 -22.84 12.88 7.69
N ARG A 133 -23.58 12.16 8.54
CA ARG A 133 -23.07 11.58 9.78
C ARG A 133 -22.45 10.20 9.54
N ILE A 134 -21.39 9.88 10.26
CA ILE A 134 -20.90 8.50 10.39
C ILE A 134 -21.94 7.71 11.19
N ARG A 135 -22.21 6.46 10.78
CA ARG A 135 -23.08 5.54 11.53
C ARG A 135 -22.37 5.06 12.79
N LEU A 136 -22.61 5.75 13.90
CA LEU A 136 -22.06 5.41 15.20
C LEU A 136 -23.17 4.86 16.09
N THR A 137 -22.99 3.63 16.56
CA THR A 137 -23.88 2.94 17.49
C THR A 137 -23.10 2.49 18.72
N GLU A 138 -23.80 2.04 19.76
CA GLU A 138 -23.14 1.40 20.90
C GLU A 138 -22.38 0.11 20.53
N TYR A 139 -22.68 -0.51 19.39
CA TYR A 139 -22.05 -1.74 18.91
C TYR A 139 -20.86 -1.49 17.97
N SER A 140 -20.64 -0.25 17.54
CA SER A 140 -19.53 0.11 16.64
C SER A 140 -18.18 -0.26 17.26
N LYS A 141 -17.39 -1.07 16.54
CA LYS A 141 -16.04 -1.49 16.96
C LYS A 141 -14.93 -0.87 16.11
N LYS A 142 -15.21 -0.61 14.84
CA LYS A 142 -14.26 -0.12 13.86
C LYS A 142 -14.91 0.97 13.02
N ILE A 143 -14.14 2.00 12.70
CA ILE A 143 -14.54 3.09 11.82
C ILE A 143 -13.49 3.18 10.71
N VAL A 144 -13.90 2.93 9.47
CA VAL A 144 -13.03 3.02 8.28
C VAL A 144 -13.55 4.12 7.37
N LEU A 145 -12.80 5.21 7.28
CA LEU A 145 -13.05 6.33 6.37
C LEU A 145 -11.93 6.45 5.32
N SER A 146 -11.12 5.41 5.19
CA SER A 146 -9.95 5.38 4.30
C SER A 146 -10.34 5.66 2.85
N GLY A 147 -9.61 6.57 2.20
CA GLY A 147 -9.83 6.93 0.78
C GLY A 147 -10.99 7.89 0.54
N CYS A 148 -11.46 8.61 1.56
CA CYS A 148 -12.49 9.65 1.47
C CYS A 148 -11.84 11.04 1.45
N PRO A 149 -11.34 11.55 0.30
CA PRO A 149 -10.65 12.83 0.26
C PRO A 149 -11.56 14.02 0.61
N GLN A 150 -12.87 13.87 0.45
CA GLN A 150 -13.89 14.86 0.82
C GLN A 150 -14.09 15.03 2.34
N LEU A 151 -13.56 14.10 3.15
CA LEU A 151 -13.73 14.13 4.59
C LEU A 151 -12.87 15.24 5.21
N THR A 152 -13.53 16.13 5.95
CA THR A 152 -12.87 17.16 6.75
C THR A 152 -13.05 16.88 8.24
N THR A 153 -12.32 17.59 9.11
CA THR A 153 -12.49 17.41 10.56
C THR A 153 -13.92 17.75 11.03
N GLN A 154 -14.64 18.63 10.33
CA GLN A 154 -16.03 18.97 10.64
C GLN A 154 -16.97 17.75 10.52
N PHE A 155 -16.78 16.89 9.52
CA PHE A 155 -17.53 15.63 9.39
C PHE A 155 -17.39 14.74 10.63
N LEU A 156 -16.18 14.66 11.18
CA LEU A 156 -15.88 13.85 12.36
C LEU A 156 -16.68 14.35 13.58
N TYR A 157 -16.66 15.66 13.82
CA TYR A 157 -17.38 16.26 14.95
C TYR A 157 -18.89 16.12 14.80
N ILE A 158 -19.47 16.47 13.64
CA ILE A 158 -20.92 16.36 13.39
C ILE A 158 -21.45 14.95 13.69
N SER A 159 -20.64 13.93 13.40
CA SER A 159 -20.99 12.52 13.61
C SER A 159 -21.03 12.10 15.08
N ALA A 160 -20.24 12.72 15.93
CA ALA A 160 -20.20 12.43 17.37
C ALA A 160 -21.08 13.39 18.20
N LEU A 161 -21.59 14.47 17.61
CA LEU A 161 -22.46 15.43 18.31
C LEU A 161 -23.82 14.81 18.66
N PRO A 162 -24.27 14.94 19.93
CA PRO A 162 -25.64 14.58 20.32
C PRO A 162 -26.70 15.20 19.41
N THR A 163 -27.75 14.44 19.10
CA THR A 163 -28.85 14.87 18.22
C THR A 163 -29.64 16.03 18.83
N ASP A 164 -29.78 16.04 20.15
CA ASP A 164 -30.53 17.00 20.96
C ASP A 164 -29.82 18.35 21.18
N LEU A 165 -28.59 18.51 20.70
CA LEU A 165 -27.91 19.80 20.74
C LEU A 165 -28.57 20.82 19.80
N ASP A 166 -28.69 22.05 20.30
CA ASP A 166 -29.17 23.20 19.54
C ASP A 166 -28.37 23.44 18.24
N ALA A 167 -29.07 23.80 17.17
CA ALA A 167 -28.50 24.02 15.84
C ALA A 167 -27.46 25.16 15.81
N VAL A 168 -27.66 26.22 16.61
CA VAL A 168 -26.68 27.32 16.72
C VAL A 168 -25.38 26.80 17.32
N PHE A 169 -25.45 25.99 18.38
CA PHE A 169 -24.27 25.37 18.98
C PHE A 169 -23.58 24.39 18.04
N LYS A 170 -24.33 23.53 17.33
CA LYS A 170 -23.78 22.64 16.28
C LYS A 170 -23.02 23.48 15.23
N ARG A 171 -23.61 24.59 14.78
CA ARG A 171 -23.00 25.50 13.80
C ARG A 171 -21.72 26.15 14.33
N THR A 172 -21.70 26.59 15.58
CA THR A 172 -20.51 27.17 16.22
C THR A 172 -19.35 26.17 16.21
N ILE A 173 -19.60 24.90 16.58
CA ILE A 173 -18.55 23.87 16.58
C ILE A 173 -18.02 23.63 15.16
N VAL A 174 -18.89 23.51 14.16
CA VAL A 174 -18.49 23.28 12.76
C VAL A 174 -17.64 24.43 12.21
N SER A 175 -17.96 25.69 12.56
CA SER A 175 -17.17 26.85 12.19
C SER A 175 -15.80 26.90 12.90
N ASP A 176 -15.75 26.55 14.18
CA ASP A 176 -14.54 26.64 15.02
C ASP A 176 -13.47 25.62 14.60
N VAL A 177 -13.87 24.42 14.18
CA VAL A 177 -12.96 23.33 13.75
C VAL A 177 -12.12 23.69 12.51
N ASN A 178 -12.50 24.74 11.77
CA ASN A 178 -11.85 25.09 10.49
C ASN A 178 -10.41 25.62 10.64
N ASP A 179 -10.06 26.22 11.78
CA ASP A 179 -8.73 26.78 12.02
C ASP A 179 -7.75 25.76 12.65
N GLY A 180 -8.12 24.47 12.63
CA GLY A 180 -7.44 23.39 13.34
C GLY A 180 -7.58 23.45 14.87
N CYS A 181 -8.13 24.55 15.42
CA CYS A 181 -8.24 24.81 16.85
C CYS A 181 -9.69 24.73 17.28
N LEU A 182 -10.02 23.82 18.18
CA LEU A 182 -11.34 23.78 18.78
C LEU A 182 -11.35 24.61 20.07
N ASN A 183 -11.48 25.93 19.93
CA ASN A 183 -11.53 26.88 21.06
C ASN A 183 -12.65 26.52 22.05
N HIS A 184 -13.75 25.97 21.54
CA HIS A 184 -14.93 25.58 22.32
C HIS A 184 -14.90 24.13 22.82
N TYR A 185 -13.77 23.41 22.78
CA TYR A 185 -13.68 21.99 23.16
C TYR A 185 -14.19 21.74 24.59
N ASN A 186 -13.79 22.58 25.55
CA ASN A 186 -14.24 22.43 26.93
C ASN A 186 -15.75 22.67 27.10
N ALA A 187 -16.33 23.58 26.32
CA ALA A 187 -17.77 23.83 26.33
C ALA A 187 -18.54 22.66 25.71
N LEU A 188 -18.00 22.07 24.63
CA LEU A 188 -18.52 20.87 24.00
C LEU A 188 -18.56 19.69 24.98
N VAL A 189 -17.42 19.38 25.61
CA VAL A 189 -17.31 18.27 26.58
C VAL A 189 -18.30 18.45 27.75
N LYS A 190 -18.46 19.68 28.26
CA LYS A 190 -19.41 19.97 29.34
C LYS A 190 -20.88 19.81 28.92
N LYS A 191 -21.23 20.23 27.70
CA LYS A 191 -22.63 20.16 27.20
C LYS A 191 -23.03 18.75 26.73
N ALA A 192 -22.12 17.99 26.15
CA ALA A 192 -22.43 16.69 25.56
C ALA A 192 -22.72 15.56 26.58
N LYS A 193 -22.44 15.80 27.87
CA LYS A 193 -22.68 15.04 29.12
C LYS A 193 -22.49 13.50 29.16
N THR A 194 -22.57 12.71 28.09
CA THR A 194 -22.50 11.23 28.19
C THR A 194 -22.21 10.45 26.89
N LEU A 195 -22.18 11.07 25.70
CA LEU A 195 -21.95 10.31 24.45
C LEU A 195 -20.47 9.94 24.27
N SER A 196 -20.13 8.71 24.67
CA SER A 196 -18.84 8.06 24.37
C SER A 196 -19.10 6.71 23.73
N PHE A 197 -18.57 6.48 22.52
CA PHE A 197 -18.67 5.22 21.81
C PHE A 197 -17.53 4.30 22.25
N ARG A 198 -17.63 3.80 23.49
CA ARG A 198 -16.55 3.05 24.18
C ARG A 198 -16.10 1.80 23.44
N ASN A 199 -16.98 1.17 22.66
CA ASN A 199 -16.64 -0.06 21.95
C ASN A 199 -15.78 0.16 20.71
N VAL A 200 -15.60 1.41 20.24
CA VAL A 200 -14.76 1.73 19.09
C VAL A 200 -13.29 1.56 19.48
N ARG A 201 -12.63 0.60 18.82
CA ARG A 201 -11.22 0.25 19.06
C ARG A 201 -10.30 0.62 17.91
N ILE A 202 -10.84 0.78 16.71
CA ILE A 202 -10.04 1.04 15.50
C ILE A 202 -10.63 2.22 14.75
N VAL A 203 -9.80 3.22 14.45
CA VAL A 203 -10.13 4.36 13.58
C VAL A 203 -9.10 4.43 12.46
N ASP A 204 -9.58 4.37 11.22
CA ASP A 204 -8.77 4.50 10.01
C ASP A 204 -9.18 5.73 9.20
N LEU A 205 -8.27 6.72 9.16
CA LEU A 205 -8.36 7.99 8.43
C LEU A 205 -7.30 8.06 7.31
N SER A 206 -6.86 6.91 6.79
CA SER A 206 -5.87 6.88 5.71
C SER A 206 -6.39 7.57 4.44
N LYS A 207 -5.49 8.22 3.70
CA LYS A 207 -5.86 8.91 2.44
C LYS A 207 -6.96 9.99 2.61
N CYS A 208 -6.98 10.67 3.76
CA CYS A 208 -7.90 11.78 4.07
C CYS A 208 -7.12 13.09 4.25
N PRO A 209 -6.66 13.75 3.16
CA PRO A 209 -5.76 14.91 3.22
C PRO A 209 -6.34 16.16 3.88
N ASN A 210 -7.67 16.28 3.94
CA ASN A 210 -8.38 17.45 4.47
C ASN A 210 -8.73 17.33 5.96
N VAL A 211 -8.24 16.29 6.64
CA VAL A 211 -8.38 16.15 8.10
C VAL A 211 -7.22 16.85 8.81
N HIS A 212 -7.56 17.79 9.69
CA HIS A 212 -6.62 18.42 10.61
C HIS A 212 -6.42 17.55 11.86
N PHE A 213 -5.24 16.95 11.99
CA PHE A 213 -4.98 15.93 13.01
C PHE A 213 -4.99 16.44 14.45
N GLY A 214 -4.55 17.67 14.73
CA GLY A 214 -4.70 18.25 16.08
C GLY A 214 -6.14 18.23 16.59
N ALA A 215 -7.10 18.67 15.77
CA ALA A 215 -8.52 18.63 16.11
C ALA A 215 -9.12 17.22 16.02
N ALA A 216 -8.64 16.35 15.13
CA ALA A 216 -9.07 14.95 15.06
C ALA A 216 -8.63 14.15 16.31
N ILE A 217 -7.45 14.44 16.86
CA ILE A 217 -6.95 13.83 18.11
C ILE A 217 -7.86 14.17 19.29
N LEU A 218 -8.29 15.43 19.38
CA LEU A 218 -9.27 15.86 20.39
C LEU A 218 -10.62 15.16 20.20
N TRP A 219 -11.07 15.00 18.95
CA TRP A 219 -12.28 14.25 18.64
C TRP A 219 -12.17 12.78 19.07
N MET A 220 -11.07 12.10 18.75
CA MET A 220 -10.85 10.70 19.17
C MET A 220 -10.84 10.56 20.69
N LYS A 221 -10.13 11.46 21.39
CA LYS A 221 -10.09 11.48 22.86
C LYS A 221 -11.49 11.62 23.46
N TRP A 222 -12.32 12.48 22.88
CA TRP A 222 -13.67 12.74 23.37
C TRP A 222 -14.64 11.61 23.03
N ALA A 223 -14.66 11.16 21.77
CA ALA A 223 -15.65 10.21 21.26
C ALA A 223 -15.31 8.74 21.57
N PHE A 224 -14.03 8.37 21.60
CA PHE A 224 -13.55 6.96 21.66
C PHE A 224 -12.52 6.75 22.78
N PRO A 225 -12.96 6.70 24.04
CA PRO A 225 -12.04 6.61 25.19
C PRO A 225 -11.28 5.28 25.28
N GLU A 226 -11.71 4.22 24.58
CA GLU A 226 -11.03 2.90 24.57
C GLU A 226 -10.34 2.59 23.23
N LEU A 227 -10.05 3.62 22.42
CA LEU A 227 -9.36 3.48 21.15
C LEU A 227 -8.01 2.76 21.33
N ARG A 228 -7.75 1.75 20.49
CA ARG A 228 -6.55 0.90 20.53
C ARG A 228 -5.67 1.13 19.31
N THR A 229 -6.25 1.15 18.12
CA THR A 229 -5.54 1.27 16.87
C THR A 229 -5.95 2.55 16.15
N PHE A 230 -4.94 3.34 15.77
CA PHE A 230 -5.12 4.52 14.94
C PHE A 230 -4.30 4.40 13.65
N ILE A 231 -4.96 4.57 12.51
CA ILE A 231 -4.35 4.46 11.18
C ILE A 231 -4.59 5.77 10.43
N ALA A 232 -3.52 6.39 9.95
CA ALA A 232 -3.54 7.58 9.10
C ALA A 232 -2.47 7.49 8.02
N SER A 233 -2.47 6.37 7.29
CA SER A 233 -1.50 6.12 6.22
C SER A 233 -1.76 7.05 5.02
N TYR A 234 -0.68 7.44 4.35
CA TYR A 234 -0.67 8.36 3.19
C TYR A 234 -1.20 9.76 3.49
N CYS A 235 -1.27 10.15 4.77
CA CYS A 235 -1.61 11.50 5.21
C CYS A 235 -0.33 12.32 5.43
N LEU A 236 0.21 12.88 4.34
CA LEU A 236 1.50 13.58 4.32
C LEU A 236 1.62 14.73 5.33
N LEU A 237 0.52 15.40 5.66
CA LEU A 237 0.48 16.54 6.57
C LEU A 237 0.51 16.16 8.06
N PHE A 238 0.38 14.89 8.42
CA PHE A 238 0.58 14.44 9.79
C PHE A 238 2.04 14.65 10.16
N GLN A 239 2.36 15.45 11.18
CA GLN A 239 3.73 15.76 11.61
C GLN A 239 4.14 14.95 12.85
N PHE A 240 5.43 14.94 13.19
CA PHE A 240 5.91 14.26 14.40
C PHE A 240 5.33 14.90 15.68
N GLU A 241 5.12 16.22 15.66
CA GLU A 241 4.46 17.00 16.70
C GLU A 241 3.01 16.53 16.96
N ASP A 242 2.29 16.11 15.92
CA ASP A 242 0.95 15.51 16.04
C ASP A 242 1.04 14.12 16.70
N LEU A 243 2.10 13.34 16.41
CA LEU A 243 2.34 12.07 17.08
C LEU A 243 2.54 12.30 18.57
N GLN A 244 3.45 13.21 18.96
CA GLN A 244 3.66 13.55 20.38
C GLN A 244 2.35 14.00 21.06
N TYR A 245 1.54 14.81 20.38
CA TYR A 245 0.25 15.24 20.89
C TYR A 245 -0.73 14.07 21.07
N LEU A 246 -0.77 13.15 20.12
CA LEU A 246 -1.56 11.91 20.21
C LEU A 246 -1.11 11.05 21.39
N LEU A 247 0.20 10.86 21.59
CA LEU A 247 0.76 10.12 22.73
C LEU A 247 0.31 10.69 24.08
N LEU A 248 0.28 12.02 24.18
CA LEU A 248 -0.11 12.73 25.40
C LEU A 248 -1.63 12.68 25.64
N ARG A 249 -2.44 12.74 24.59
CA ARG A 249 -3.90 12.89 24.70
C ARG A 249 -4.68 11.58 24.67
N CYS A 250 -4.13 10.53 24.06
CA CYS A 250 -4.79 9.23 23.85
C CYS A 250 -3.91 8.06 24.35
N PRO A 251 -3.71 7.90 25.68
CA PRO A 251 -2.75 6.95 26.24
C PRO A 251 -3.12 5.46 26.07
N TRP A 252 -4.36 5.16 25.67
CA TRP A 252 -4.87 3.78 25.52
C TRP A 252 -4.57 3.15 24.16
N ILE A 253 -4.12 3.97 23.21
CA ILE A 253 -3.69 3.52 21.88
C ILE A 253 -2.46 2.64 22.06
N ASN A 254 -2.50 1.44 21.49
CA ASN A 254 -1.39 0.50 21.50
C ASN A 254 -0.77 0.29 20.12
N GLU A 255 -1.47 0.68 19.05
CA GLU A 255 -1.02 0.55 17.67
C GLU A 255 -1.25 1.84 16.86
N ILE A 256 -0.19 2.31 16.20
CA ILE A 256 -0.23 3.48 15.34
C ILE A 256 0.39 3.16 13.98
N ASN A 257 -0.30 3.53 12.90
CA ASN A 257 0.24 3.46 11.55
C ASN A 257 0.15 4.81 10.82
N LEU A 258 1.32 5.37 10.51
CA LEU A 258 1.51 6.65 9.81
C LEU A 258 2.35 6.47 8.54
N SER A 259 2.31 5.28 7.92
CA SER A 259 3.05 4.97 6.70
C SER A 259 2.76 5.96 5.59
N ILE A 260 3.78 6.34 4.82
CA ILE A 260 3.63 7.10 3.57
C ILE A 260 4.36 6.39 2.44
N ASP A 261 4.24 6.94 1.24
CA ASP A 261 5.03 6.50 0.11
C ASP A 261 6.52 6.57 0.37
N THR A 262 7.19 5.46 0.09
CA THR A 262 8.64 5.35 0.09
C THR A 262 9.24 6.30 -0.93
N SER A 263 10.42 6.86 -0.62
CA SER A 263 11.14 7.70 -1.57
C SER A 263 11.35 6.93 -2.86
N VAL A 264 11.13 7.61 -3.98
CA VAL A 264 11.24 6.95 -5.26
C VAL A 264 12.72 6.83 -5.67
N ILE A 265 13.60 7.66 -5.10
CA ILE A 265 15.04 7.67 -5.36
C ILE A 265 15.65 6.37 -4.81
N LEU A 266 15.89 5.41 -5.70
CA LEU A 266 16.59 4.16 -5.41
C LEU A 266 18.08 4.43 -5.16
N SER A 267 18.72 3.59 -4.33
CA SER A 267 20.18 3.63 -4.07
C SER A 267 21.03 3.46 -5.33
N LYS A 268 20.45 2.91 -6.41
CA LYS A 268 21.11 2.70 -7.70
C LYS A 268 21.31 4.00 -8.52
N TYR A 269 20.66 5.10 -8.14
CA TYR A 269 20.80 6.38 -8.83
C TYR A 269 21.97 7.20 -8.27
N SER A 270 22.81 7.77 -9.14
CA SER A 270 23.82 8.73 -8.69
C SER A 270 23.21 10.12 -8.55
N ILE A 271 23.20 10.65 -7.33
CA ILE A 271 22.71 12.00 -7.04
C ILE A 271 23.71 13.03 -7.57
N ILE A 272 23.27 13.87 -8.50
CA ILE A 272 24.07 14.97 -9.07
C ILE A 272 23.95 16.21 -8.17
N SER A 273 22.73 16.54 -7.75
CA SER A 273 22.47 17.64 -6.82
C SER A 273 21.19 17.39 -6.03
N SER A 274 21.11 17.97 -4.84
CA SER A 274 19.90 17.95 -4.02
C SER A 274 19.74 19.29 -3.31
N ARG A 275 18.53 19.84 -3.34
CA ARG A 275 18.18 21.11 -2.69
C ARG A 275 16.86 20.93 -1.95
N SER A 276 16.83 21.36 -0.69
CA SER A 276 15.61 21.37 0.12
C SER A 276 15.12 22.80 0.34
N GLU A 277 13.83 22.99 0.18
CA GLU A 277 13.13 24.23 0.48
C GLU A 277 12.11 23.97 1.58
N VAL A 278 12.22 24.71 2.67
CA VAL A 278 11.25 24.65 3.77
C VAL A 278 9.89 25.08 3.21
N ARG A 279 8.84 24.28 3.44
CA ARG A 279 7.49 24.74 3.13
C ARG A 279 7.26 25.99 3.98
N ARG A 280 6.90 27.13 3.34
CA ARG A 280 6.55 28.34 4.10
C ARG A 280 5.52 27.92 5.13
N ASP A 281 5.86 28.00 6.40
CA ASP A 281 4.91 27.83 7.49
C ASP A 281 3.77 28.81 7.21
N VAL A 282 2.62 28.30 6.76
CA VAL A 282 1.38 29.00 7.08
C VAL A 282 1.38 28.97 8.59
N ASN A 283 1.39 30.18 9.15
CA ASN A 283 1.46 30.54 10.55
C ASN A 283 0.36 29.81 11.34
N ARG A 284 0.48 28.49 11.49
CA ARG A 284 -0.30 27.72 12.44
C ARG A 284 0.30 28.17 13.74
N ASN A 285 -0.50 28.87 14.53
CA ASN A 285 -0.25 29.08 15.96
C ASN A 285 -0.23 27.71 16.67
N LEU A 286 0.62 26.76 16.26
CA LEU A 286 0.93 25.51 16.94
C LEU A 286 1.39 25.83 18.36
N SER A 287 2.06 26.98 18.54
CA SER A 287 2.41 27.52 19.86
C SER A 287 1.20 27.62 20.80
N SER A 288 -0.02 27.96 20.37
CA SER A 288 -1.17 28.03 21.28
C SER A 288 -1.70 26.65 21.73
N TYR A 289 -1.49 25.59 20.93
CA TYR A 289 -1.88 24.21 21.29
C TYR A 289 -0.97 23.63 22.36
N TYR A 290 0.33 23.96 22.29
CA TYR A 290 1.35 23.54 23.26
C TYR A 290 1.46 24.48 24.47
N MET A 291 1.03 25.75 24.36
CA MET A 291 1.09 26.75 25.44
C MET A 291 -0.09 26.70 26.42
N GLN A 292 -1.17 25.96 26.13
CA GLN A 292 -2.18 25.64 27.17
C GLN A 292 -1.69 24.56 28.16
N SER A 293 -0.54 23.94 27.91
CA SER A 293 0.27 23.27 28.94
C SER A 293 1.25 24.29 29.52
N GLY A 294 0.83 24.99 30.58
CA GLY A 294 1.72 25.82 31.37
C GLY A 294 2.89 25.00 31.94
N SER A 295 4.06 25.64 32.00
CA SER A 295 5.30 25.24 32.66
C SER A 295 6.08 24.06 32.05
N TYR A 296 7.08 24.41 31.24
CA TYR A 296 8.42 23.84 31.37
C TYR A 296 8.78 23.78 32.86
N GLY A 297 8.66 22.61 33.49
CA GLY A 297 8.93 22.42 34.92
C GLY A 297 7.86 21.67 35.72
N THR A 298 6.71 21.30 35.14
CA THR A 298 5.85 20.28 35.78
C THR A 298 6.19 18.92 35.21
N SER A 299 6.48 17.96 36.09
CA SER A 299 6.72 16.56 35.75
C SER A 299 5.63 16.07 34.79
N VAL A 300 6.01 15.77 33.54
CA VAL A 300 5.15 15.08 32.59
C VAL A 300 4.61 13.86 33.30
N ASN A 301 3.29 13.80 33.50
CA ASN A 301 2.64 12.75 34.25
C ASN A 301 3.04 11.39 33.61
N PRO A 302 3.69 10.46 34.35
CA PRO A 302 4.33 9.27 33.81
C PRO A 302 3.33 8.15 33.46
N VAL A 303 2.10 8.50 33.11
CA VAL A 303 1.12 7.53 32.60
C VAL A 303 1.46 7.33 31.12
N PHE A 304 2.54 6.58 30.89
CA PHE A 304 3.13 6.32 29.58
C PHE A 304 2.09 5.71 28.63
N SER A 305 2.11 6.19 27.39
CA SER A 305 1.38 5.61 26.27
C SER A 305 1.68 4.11 26.15
N ASN A 306 0.64 3.29 26.01
CA ASN A 306 0.75 1.82 25.93
C ASN A 306 1.09 1.31 24.52
N ILE A 307 1.82 2.11 23.72
CA ILE A 307 2.15 1.76 22.34
C ILE A 307 3.10 0.58 22.31
N SER A 308 2.58 -0.51 21.78
CA SER A 308 3.31 -1.72 21.47
C SER A 308 3.77 -1.77 20.02
N LYS A 309 3.06 -1.10 19.10
CA LYS A 309 3.30 -1.17 17.65
C LYS A 309 3.29 0.21 17.01
N LEU A 310 4.41 0.58 16.40
CA LEU A 310 4.57 1.87 15.71
C LEU A 310 5.06 1.65 14.27
N ILE A 311 4.28 2.11 13.30
CA ILE A 311 4.61 2.03 11.87
C ILE A 311 4.79 3.44 11.31
N LEU A 312 5.99 3.73 10.83
CA LEU A 312 6.46 5.02 10.33
C LEU A 312 7.13 4.87 8.94
N GLU A 313 6.73 3.85 8.18
CA GLU A 313 7.33 3.54 6.88
C GLU A 313 7.32 4.75 5.92
N GLY A 314 8.44 4.97 5.24
CA GLY A 314 8.63 6.02 4.24
C GLY A 314 8.77 7.45 4.80
N ARG A 315 8.73 7.65 6.12
CA ARG A 315 8.76 8.96 6.78
C ARG A 315 10.17 9.57 6.81
N ASN A 316 10.58 10.16 5.69
CA ASN A 316 11.84 10.93 5.54
C ASN A 316 11.80 12.34 6.15
N ASP A 317 11.00 12.53 7.18
CA ASP A 317 10.94 13.72 8.03
C ASP A 317 11.19 13.39 9.50
N ILE A 318 11.48 12.12 9.81
CA ILE A 318 11.90 11.64 11.12
C ILE A 318 13.43 11.59 11.18
N THR A 319 13.98 12.08 12.28
CA THR A 319 15.43 12.15 12.54
C THR A 319 15.81 11.31 13.76
N ASP A 320 17.11 11.13 13.99
CA ASP A 320 17.62 10.44 15.18
C ASP A 320 17.15 11.11 16.50
N MET A 321 16.96 12.43 16.51
CA MET A 321 16.38 13.14 17.65
C MET A 321 14.94 12.71 17.92
N ASN A 322 14.15 12.49 16.86
CA ASN A 322 12.80 11.98 17.01
C ASN A 322 12.78 10.51 17.46
N LEU A 323 13.74 9.68 17.01
CA LEU A 323 13.90 8.32 17.56
C LEU A 323 14.25 8.33 19.05
N LEU A 324 15.10 9.26 19.48
CA LEU A 324 15.41 9.44 20.90
C LEU A 324 14.15 9.79 21.70
N GLU A 325 13.27 10.64 21.18
CA GLU A 325 11.99 10.92 21.83
C GLU A 325 11.05 9.70 21.83
N ILE A 326 11.00 8.91 20.75
CA ILE A 326 10.27 7.63 20.71
C ILE A 326 10.81 6.65 21.77
N SER A 327 12.11 6.71 22.09
CA SER A 327 12.72 5.83 23.10
C SER A 327 12.12 5.98 24.51
N MET A 328 11.36 7.06 24.76
CA MET A 328 10.53 7.19 25.97
C MET A 328 9.48 6.07 26.12
N LEU A 329 9.14 5.37 25.03
CA LEU A 329 8.24 4.20 25.01
C LEU A 329 8.93 2.88 25.41
N LYS A 330 10.12 2.93 26.04
CA LYS A 330 10.92 1.78 26.47
C LYS A 330 10.17 0.69 27.24
N SER A 331 9.08 1.04 27.93
CA SER A 331 8.32 0.09 28.76
C SER A 331 7.26 -0.69 27.98
N SER A 332 6.87 -0.25 26.77
CA SER A 332 5.74 -0.78 26.00
C SER A 332 6.07 -1.18 24.56
N LEU A 333 7.04 -0.54 23.90
CA LEU A 333 7.28 -0.72 22.48
C LEU A 333 7.88 -2.11 22.14
N CYS A 334 7.15 -2.89 21.34
CA CYS A 334 7.49 -4.26 20.97
C CYS A 334 7.73 -4.45 19.45
N TYR A 335 7.08 -3.62 18.64
CA TYR A 335 7.15 -3.62 17.17
C TYR A 335 7.46 -2.22 16.65
N ILE A 336 8.43 -2.12 15.74
CA ILE A 336 8.68 -0.91 14.96
C ILE A 336 8.86 -1.21 13.48
N ASN A 337 8.24 -0.41 12.62
CA ASN A 337 8.53 -0.37 11.19
C ASN A 337 8.98 1.05 10.82
N ILE A 338 10.25 1.20 10.45
CA ILE A 338 10.87 2.43 9.93
C ILE A 338 11.49 2.18 8.55
N LYS A 339 10.92 1.24 7.79
CA LYS A 339 11.35 0.94 6.42
C LYS A 339 11.40 2.22 5.58
N HIS A 340 12.47 2.37 4.79
CA HIS A 340 12.70 3.54 3.94
C HIS A 340 12.74 4.91 4.68
N CYS A 341 12.99 4.94 5.99
CA CYS A 341 13.33 6.18 6.70
C CYS A 341 14.83 6.48 6.53
N THR A 342 15.19 7.01 5.36
CA THR A 342 16.58 7.11 4.88
C THR A 342 17.42 8.17 5.60
N LEU A 343 16.81 9.04 6.40
CA LEU A 343 17.52 10.06 7.20
C LEU A 343 18.02 9.54 8.56
N LEU A 344 17.63 8.32 8.95
CA LEU A 344 18.05 7.71 10.21
C LEU A 344 19.45 7.13 10.08
N THR A 345 20.26 7.29 11.12
CA THR A 345 21.62 6.73 11.17
C THR A 345 21.66 5.43 11.98
N ASP A 346 22.74 4.65 11.82
CA ASP A 346 22.98 3.45 12.63
C ASP A 346 23.05 3.80 14.13
N ASP A 347 23.63 4.95 14.49
CA ASP A 347 23.74 5.41 15.88
C ASP A 347 22.38 5.77 16.49
N GLY A 348 21.52 6.43 15.70
CA GLY A 348 20.15 6.74 16.10
C GLY A 348 19.31 5.48 16.34
N ILE A 349 19.42 4.51 15.44
CA ILE A 349 18.73 3.21 15.57
C ILE A 349 19.29 2.43 16.76
N SER A 350 20.61 2.35 16.91
CA SER A 350 21.28 1.70 18.04
C SER A 350 20.82 2.31 19.38
N THR A 351 20.71 3.63 19.47
CA THR A 351 20.21 4.34 20.66
C THR A 351 18.77 3.97 21.00
N LEU A 352 17.90 3.83 19.99
CA LEU A 352 16.54 3.36 20.19
C LEU A 352 16.53 1.92 20.74
N LEU A 353 17.31 1.02 20.15
CA LEU A 353 17.38 -0.40 20.55
C LEU A 353 17.95 -0.58 21.96
N LEU A 354 18.93 0.24 22.34
CA LEU A 354 19.50 0.25 23.68
C LEU A 354 18.45 0.56 24.75
N ASN A 355 17.54 1.48 24.46
CA ASN A 355 16.50 1.92 25.38
C ASN A 355 15.26 1.00 25.34
N CYS A 356 14.84 0.55 24.16
CA CYS A 356 13.61 -0.22 23.94
C CYS A 356 13.86 -1.73 23.88
N ARG A 357 14.36 -2.32 24.98
CA ARG A 357 14.77 -3.74 25.05
C ARG A 357 13.64 -4.78 24.95
N LYS A 358 12.37 -4.34 24.95
CA LYS A 358 11.20 -5.23 24.76
C LYS A 358 10.88 -5.52 23.29
N MET A 359 11.53 -4.83 22.33
CA MET A 359 11.27 -5.06 20.91
C MET A 359 11.66 -6.48 20.50
N HIS A 360 10.76 -7.12 19.76
CA HIS A 360 10.96 -8.45 19.16
C HIS A 360 10.57 -8.50 17.68
N SER A 361 9.97 -7.42 17.14
CA SER A 361 9.58 -7.29 15.74
C SER A 361 10.15 -6.00 15.17
N MET A 362 10.97 -6.07 14.14
CA MET A 362 11.61 -4.91 13.55
C MET A 362 11.66 -4.99 12.02
N VAL A 363 11.09 -3.98 11.37
CA VAL A 363 11.21 -3.77 9.92
C VAL A 363 12.05 -2.52 9.68
N LEU A 364 13.30 -2.73 9.29
CA LEU A 364 14.35 -1.70 9.20
C LEU A 364 14.93 -1.59 7.78
N SER A 365 14.28 -2.22 6.81
CA SER A 365 14.74 -2.29 5.42
C SER A 365 14.97 -0.91 4.80
N TYR A 366 16.01 -0.78 3.98
CA TYR A 366 16.41 0.47 3.33
C TYR A 366 16.61 1.64 4.30
N THR A 367 17.20 1.35 5.47
CA THR A 367 17.70 2.34 6.44
C THR A 367 19.21 2.18 6.59
N SER A 368 19.84 3.08 7.36
CA SER A 368 21.27 2.99 7.69
C SER A 368 21.60 1.99 8.80
N PHE A 369 20.71 1.04 9.12
CA PHE A 369 20.99 -0.02 10.11
C PHE A 369 22.30 -0.76 9.76
N GLY A 370 23.18 -0.90 10.75
CA GLY A 370 24.53 -1.42 10.54
C GLY A 370 25.13 -2.11 11.76
N ASN A 371 26.47 -2.09 11.81
CA ASN A 371 27.25 -2.83 12.80
C ASN A 371 26.96 -2.39 14.25
N HIS A 372 26.75 -1.10 14.52
CA HIS A 372 26.51 -0.61 15.89
C HIS A 372 25.16 -1.09 16.41
N SER A 373 24.13 -1.06 15.57
CA SER A 373 22.81 -1.60 15.94
C SER A 373 22.87 -3.11 16.20
N ILE A 374 23.60 -3.88 15.38
CA ILE A 374 23.81 -5.32 15.59
C ILE A 374 24.53 -5.58 16.91
N GLN A 375 25.58 -4.81 17.23
CA GLN A 375 26.30 -4.94 18.49
C GLN A 375 25.36 -4.72 19.68
N THR A 376 24.47 -3.73 19.61
CA THR A 376 23.45 -3.46 20.63
C THR A 376 22.42 -4.60 20.75
N LEU A 377 22.01 -5.21 19.63
CA LEU A 377 21.11 -6.37 19.65
C LEU A 377 21.75 -7.60 20.29
N CYS A 378 23.07 -7.78 20.10
CA CYS A 378 23.82 -8.93 20.58
C CYS A 378 24.44 -8.72 21.98
N SER A 379 24.38 -7.51 22.54
CA SER A 379 24.87 -7.21 23.89
C SER A 379 23.91 -7.75 24.96
N SER A 380 24.45 -8.28 26.06
CA SER A 380 23.69 -8.62 27.27
C SER A 380 23.17 -7.36 27.98
N ASP A 381 22.06 -7.50 28.69
CA ASP A 381 21.45 -6.39 29.44
C ASP A 381 22.37 -5.90 30.58
N PRO A 382 22.78 -4.62 30.61
CA PRO A 382 23.61 -4.08 31.70
C PRO A 382 22.86 -3.92 33.03
N SER A 383 21.53 -4.02 33.05
CA SER A 383 20.72 -3.86 34.27
C SER A 383 20.56 -5.13 35.11
N ASP A 384 20.89 -6.31 34.57
CA ASP A 384 20.82 -7.59 35.26
C ASP A 384 22.18 -8.02 35.82
N SER A 385 22.57 -7.42 36.95
CA SER A 385 23.76 -7.81 37.74
C SER A 385 23.37 -8.77 38.88
N PHE A 386 22.63 -9.84 38.59
CA PHE A 386 22.33 -10.91 39.56
C PHE A 386 22.68 -12.31 38.99
N PRO A 387 23.65 -13.04 39.58
CA PRO A 387 24.29 -14.19 38.94
C PRO A 387 23.61 -15.54 39.24
N TYR A 388 22.28 -15.65 39.08
CA TYR A 388 21.56 -16.91 39.37
C TYR A 388 20.42 -17.23 38.41
N HIS A 389 20.65 -17.30 37.09
CA HIS A 389 19.83 -18.14 36.21
C HIS A 389 20.67 -18.72 35.06
N LYS A 390 20.40 -19.98 34.71
CA LYS A 390 21.25 -20.92 33.94
C LYS A 390 21.11 -20.80 32.40
N ASP A 391 20.62 -19.67 31.89
CA ASP A 391 20.38 -19.51 30.46
C ASP A 391 21.19 -18.31 29.93
N GLU A 392 22.45 -18.57 29.56
CA GLU A 392 23.42 -17.54 29.12
C GLU A 392 22.93 -16.70 27.92
N HIS A 393 21.89 -17.16 27.20
CA HIS A 393 21.34 -16.48 26.02
C HIS A 393 20.00 -15.77 26.23
N ALA A 394 19.33 -15.93 27.38
CA ALA A 394 18.00 -15.34 27.63
C ALA A 394 18.02 -13.80 27.72
N HIS A 395 19.19 -13.23 27.99
CA HIS A 395 19.37 -11.79 28.23
C HIS A 395 19.76 -10.99 26.98
N VAL A 396 20.04 -11.67 25.86
CA VAL A 396 20.37 -11.02 24.57
C VAL A 396 19.09 -10.64 23.84
N MET A 397 19.05 -9.47 23.22
CA MET A 397 17.84 -9.03 22.49
C MET A 397 17.64 -9.83 21.20
N ALA A 398 18.72 -10.13 20.48
CA ALA A 398 18.73 -10.94 19.25
C ALA A 398 18.08 -12.34 19.43
N SER A 399 18.24 -12.97 20.59
CA SER A 399 17.68 -14.31 20.87
C SER A 399 16.17 -14.34 21.06
N ARG A 400 15.57 -13.17 21.34
CA ARG A 400 14.12 -12.98 21.54
C ARG A 400 13.40 -12.45 20.30
N LEU A 401 14.13 -12.19 19.21
CA LEU A 401 13.54 -11.68 17.98
C LEU A 401 12.61 -12.70 17.35
N GLN A 402 11.45 -12.22 16.92
CA GLN A 402 10.44 -12.96 16.17
C GLN A 402 10.43 -12.52 14.71
N GLU A 403 10.68 -11.25 14.43
CA GLU A 403 10.73 -10.69 13.08
C GLU A 403 11.88 -9.70 12.94
N LEU A 404 12.68 -9.88 11.90
CA LEU A 404 13.73 -8.93 11.53
C LEU A 404 13.85 -8.84 10.00
N HIS A 405 13.62 -7.64 9.46
CA HIS A 405 13.77 -7.36 8.03
C HIS A 405 14.82 -6.28 7.81
N LEU A 406 15.90 -6.64 7.11
CA LEU A 406 17.09 -5.82 6.85
C LEU A 406 17.37 -5.66 5.35
N GLU A 407 16.35 -5.85 4.50
CA GLU A 407 16.49 -5.71 3.03
C GLU A 407 17.20 -4.40 2.67
N GLY A 408 18.28 -4.49 1.87
CA GLY A 408 19.02 -3.33 1.37
C GLY A 408 19.79 -2.51 2.42
N CYS A 409 20.05 -3.04 3.61
CA CYS A 409 20.89 -2.39 4.62
C CYS A 409 22.38 -2.62 4.32
N GLU A 410 23.03 -1.65 3.68
CA GLU A 410 24.42 -1.75 3.20
C GLU A 410 25.49 -1.59 4.30
N GLY A 411 25.14 -1.03 5.47
CA GLY A 411 26.09 -0.75 6.57
C GLY A 411 26.51 -1.96 7.42
N ILE A 412 26.11 -3.17 7.03
CA ILE A 412 26.36 -4.40 7.77
C ILE A 412 27.65 -5.06 7.25
N SER A 413 28.54 -5.49 8.14
CA SER A 413 29.71 -6.30 7.78
C SER A 413 29.42 -7.81 7.85
N CYS A 414 30.19 -8.63 7.15
CA CYS A 414 30.06 -10.09 7.23
C CYS A 414 30.23 -10.63 8.67
N ALA A 415 31.13 -10.02 9.45
CA ALA A 415 31.37 -10.41 10.84
C ALA A 415 30.16 -10.08 11.73
N ALA A 416 29.60 -8.87 11.60
CA ALA A 416 28.39 -8.49 12.31
C ALA A 416 27.19 -9.35 11.90
N MET A 417 27.04 -9.66 10.61
CA MET A 417 25.99 -10.56 10.13
C MET A 417 26.10 -11.96 10.76
N SER A 418 27.31 -12.52 10.82
CA SER A 418 27.55 -13.82 11.48
C SER A 418 27.18 -13.79 12.96
N GLN A 419 27.57 -12.73 13.67
CA GLN A 419 27.22 -12.53 15.09
C GLN A 419 25.70 -12.42 15.28
N LEU A 420 25.01 -11.67 14.41
CA LEU A 420 23.57 -11.49 14.48
C LEU A 420 22.84 -12.82 14.30
N VAL A 421 23.14 -13.52 13.20
CA VAL A 421 22.48 -14.78 12.80
C VAL A 421 22.75 -15.89 13.83
N SER A 422 23.94 -15.95 14.43
CA SER A 422 24.27 -16.94 15.46
C SER A 422 23.49 -16.77 16.77
N ASN A 423 22.97 -15.57 17.04
CA ASN A 423 22.20 -15.28 18.25
C ASN A 423 20.67 -15.42 18.05
N MET A 424 20.20 -15.75 16.85
CA MET A 424 18.77 -15.86 16.53
C MET A 424 18.24 -17.28 16.75
N ASN A 425 17.34 -17.45 17.73
CA ASN A 425 16.82 -18.77 18.10
C ASN A 425 15.34 -18.97 17.76
N ILE A 426 14.50 -17.95 17.97
CA ILE A 426 13.04 -18.06 17.84
C ILE A 426 12.45 -17.23 16.69
N VAL A 427 13.30 -16.71 15.79
CA VAL A 427 12.89 -15.87 14.67
C VAL A 427 11.94 -16.66 13.77
N LYS A 428 10.80 -16.05 13.47
CA LYS A 428 9.76 -16.56 12.56
C LYS A 428 9.86 -15.94 11.18
N SER A 429 10.17 -14.64 11.10
CA SER A 429 10.27 -13.92 9.84
C SER A 429 11.62 -13.24 9.70
N LEU A 430 12.42 -13.70 8.74
CA LEU A 430 13.76 -13.20 8.49
C LEU A 430 13.90 -12.76 7.03
N CYS A 431 14.15 -11.48 6.81
CA CYS A 431 14.47 -10.93 5.49
C CYS A 431 15.86 -10.32 5.49
N LEU A 432 16.78 -10.94 4.74
CA LEU A 432 18.18 -10.57 4.59
C LEU A 432 18.54 -10.35 3.10
N ARG A 433 17.53 -10.02 2.28
CA ARG A 433 17.72 -9.73 0.86
C ARG A 433 18.68 -8.55 0.64
N GLU A 434 19.54 -8.64 -0.38
CA GLU A 434 20.50 -7.56 -0.71
C GLU A 434 21.43 -7.19 0.48
N THR A 435 21.74 -8.15 1.35
CA THR A 435 22.71 -7.99 2.47
C THR A 435 23.98 -8.81 2.20
N PRO A 436 25.09 -8.62 2.94
CA PRO A 436 26.31 -9.41 2.74
C PRO A 436 26.23 -10.84 3.35
N LEU A 437 25.03 -11.41 3.45
CA LEU A 437 24.84 -12.76 3.96
C LEU A 437 25.58 -13.79 3.09
N ALA A 438 26.38 -14.63 3.73
CA ALA A 438 27.17 -15.69 3.13
C ALA A 438 27.09 -16.98 3.96
N ASP A 439 27.59 -18.09 3.41
CA ASP A 439 27.52 -19.43 4.04
C ASP A 439 28.06 -19.46 5.47
N GLY A 440 29.18 -18.78 5.72
CA GLY A 440 29.81 -18.76 7.04
C GLY A 440 28.91 -18.17 8.13
N ALA A 441 28.00 -17.25 7.79
CA ALA A 441 27.02 -16.69 8.72
C ALA A 441 25.77 -17.60 8.81
N LEU A 442 25.22 -18.03 7.68
CA LEU A 442 23.98 -18.81 7.67
C LEU A 442 24.13 -20.20 8.30
N CYS A 443 25.31 -20.84 8.18
CA CYS A 443 25.61 -22.11 8.86
C CYS A 443 25.51 -22.01 10.39
N ASN A 444 25.70 -20.81 10.97
CA ASN A 444 25.60 -20.58 12.41
C ASN A 444 24.15 -20.36 12.87
N PHE A 445 23.18 -20.29 11.95
CA PHE A 445 21.78 -20.19 12.31
C PHE A 445 21.31 -21.50 12.95
N VAL A 446 20.85 -21.43 14.21
CA VAL A 446 20.37 -22.60 14.97
C VAL A 446 18.84 -22.63 15.15
N GLY A 447 18.14 -21.57 14.73
CA GLY A 447 16.68 -21.46 14.88
C GLY A 447 15.89 -22.52 14.13
N SER A 448 14.73 -22.86 14.69
CA SER A 448 13.79 -23.89 14.17
C SER A 448 12.33 -23.40 14.07
N SER A 449 12.11 -22.09 14.20
CA SER A 449 10.80 -21.44 14.19
C SER A 449 10.50 -20.63 12.92
N LEU A 450 11.36 -20.66 11.90
CA LEU A 450 11.20 -19.87 10.68
C LEU A 450 9.94 -20.29 9.90
N GLU A 451 9.12 -19.29 9.59
CA GLU A 451 7.93 -19.36 8.77
C GLU A 451 8.12 -18.56 7.46
N TYR A 452 8.96 -17.51 7.49
CA TYR A 452 9.33 -16.66 6.35
C TYR A 452 10.86 -16.50 6.28
N LEU A 453 11.44 -16.84 5.13
CA LEU A 453 12.86 -16.63 4.84
C LEU A 453 13.04 -16.00 3.45
N ASP A 454 13.63 -14.80 3.44
CA ASP A 454 14.08 -14.14 2.21
C ASP A 454 15.58 -13.87 2.28
N ILE A 455 16.32 -14.55 1.41
CA ILE A 455 17.78 -14.41 1.25
C ILE A 455 18.13 -14.00 -0.17
N SER A 456 17.18 -13.46 -0.93
CA SER A 456 17.37 -13.13 -2.35
C SER A 456 18.53 -12.14 -2.55
N GLU A 457 19.18 -12.20 -3.70
CA GLU A 457 20.34 -11.34 -4.05
C GLU A 457 21.50 -11.44 -3.04
N THR A 458 21.70 -12.60 -2.41
CA THR A 458 22.85 -12.90 -1.53
C THR A 458 23.80 -13.93 -2.18
N VAL A 459 24.91 -14.22 -1.50
CA VAL A 459 25.94 -15.19 -1.97
C VAL A 459 25.87 -16.54 -1.26
N VAL A 460 24.72 -16.86 -0.66
CA VAL A 460 24.45 -18.14 0.02
C VAL A 460 24.42 -19.31 -0.97
N SER A 461 25.01 -20.43 -0.59
CA SER A 461 24.97 -21.70 -1.30
C SER A 461 24.03 -22.71 -0.65
N MET A 462 23.78 -23.81 -1.36
CA MET A 462 22.93 -24.90 -0.86
C MET A 462 23.52 -25.61 0.36
N VAL A 463 24.84 -25.52 0.59
CA VAL A 463 25.51 -26.17 1.72
C VAL A 463 25.01 -25.61 3.05
N SER A 464 24.77 -24.30 3.12
CA SER A 464 24.29 -23.63 4.32
C SER A 464 22.77 -23.53 4.38
N LEU A 465 22.08 -23.39 3.24
CA LEU A 465 20.62 -23.25 3.19
C LEU A 465 19.87 -24.55 3.51
N ALA A 466 20.31 -25.70 2.97
CA ALA A 466 19.58 -26.95 3.16
C ALA A 466 19.37 -27.32 4.64
N PRO A 467 20.39 -27.27 5.53
CA PRO A 467 20.20 -27.48 6.96
C PRO A 467 19.17 -26.56 7.62
N VAL A 468 19.08 -25.30 7.18
CA VAL A 468 18.09 -24.35 7.69
C VAL A 468 16.69 -24.79 7.28
N ILE A 469 16.47 -25.16 6.02
CA ILE A 469 15.18 -25.67 5.54
C ILE A 469 14.77 -26.94 6.31
N ARG A 470 15.71 -27.89 6.52
CA ARG A 470 15.46 -29.14 7.27
C ARG A 470 14.89 -28.88 8.66
N ARG A 471 15.45 -27.89 9.36
CA ARG A 471 15.11 -27.57 10.75
C ARG A 471 13.78 -26.81 10.88
N ASN A 472 13.27 -26.24 9.78
CA ASN A 472 12.15 -25.32 9.78
C ASN A 472 11.01 -25.86 8.89
N SER A 473 10.30 -26.88 9.37
CA SER A 473 9.21 -27.52 8.60
C SER A 473 7.96 -26.64 8.44
N ASN A 474 7.80 -25.61 9.26
CA ASN A 474 6.70 -24.64 9.16
C ASN A 474 7.00 -23.51 8.15
N LEU A 475 8.09 -23.61 7.38
CA LEU A 475 8.42 -22.60 6.39
C LEU A 475 7.32 -22.53 5.32
N SER A 476 6.69 -21.36 5.24
CA SER A 476 5.59 -21.05 4.31
C SER A 476 6.03 -20.07 3.22
N CYS A 477 7.08 -19.28 3.45
CA CYS A 477 7.65 -18.38 2.47
C CYS A 477 9.15 -18.64 2.30
N LEU A 478 9.57 -18.87 1.06
CA LEU A 478 10.97 -19.05 0.69
C LEU A 478 11.31 -18.23 -0.56
N LYS A 479 12.21 -17.25 -0.40
CA LYS A 479 12.68 -16.40 -1.50
C LYS A 479 14.19 -16.50 -1.69
N THR A 480 14.58 -16.86 -2.92
CA THR A 480 15.97 -17.23 -3.27
C THR A 480 16.39 -16.70 -4.64
N ALA A 481 15.67 -15.71 -5.20
CA ALA A 481 16.05 -15.13 -6.49
C ALA A 481 17.44 -14.48 -6.43
N GLY A 482 18.16 -14.49 -7.54
CA GLY A 482 19.47 -13.83 -7.65
C GLY A 482 20.63 -14.52 -6.91
N CYS A 483 20.38 -15.51 -6.05
CA CYS A 483 21.42 -16.26 -5.34
C CYS A 483 22.18 -17.22 -6.27
N ARG A 484 23.21 -16.71 -6.96
CA ARG A 484 23.96 -17.47 -7.98
C ARG A 484 24.64 -18.73 -7.43
N ASN A 485 25.09 -18.71 -6.18
CA ASN A 485 25.77 -19.84 -5.54
C ASN A 485 24.83 -21.01 -5.18
N LEU A 486 23.51 -20.85 -5.37
CA LEU A 486 22.55 -21.95 -5.30
C LEU A 486 22.55 -22.79 -6.57
N LEU A 487 23.13 -22.29 -7.67
CA LEU A 487 23.36 -23.09 -8.87
C LEU A 487 24.41 -24.16 -8.57
N PHE A 488 24.09 -25.43 -8.74
CA PHE A 488 25.08 -26.49 -8.66
C PHE A 488 25.97 -26.46 -9.92
N GLU A 489 27.27 -26.24 -9.76
CA GLU A 489 28.23 -26.32 -10.87
C GLU A 489 28.22 -27.72 -11.51
N GLN A 490 27.98 -27.79 -12.82
CA GLN A 490 28.20 -28.98 -13.62
C GLN A 490 29.72 -29.25 -13.69
N GLY A 491 30.24 -30.06 -12.78
CA GLY A 491 31.66 -30.38 -12.78
C GLY A 491 32.12 -31.40 -11.73
N GLU A 492 31.42 -31.52 -10.61
CA GLU A 492 31.76 -32.51 -9.59
C GLU A 492 30.62 -33.51 -9.40
N VAL A 493 30.71 -34.64 -10.11
CA VAL A 493 30.55 -36.02 -9.58
C VAL A 493 30.21 -36.94 -10.75
N GLN A 494 31.16 -37.84 -11.04
CA GLN A 494 30.90 -39.09 -11.74
C GLN A 494 29.73 -39.81 -11.03
N SER A 495 28.69 -40.13 -11.79
CA SER A 495 27.90 -41.36 -11.67
C SER A 495 27.88 -42.01 -10.27
N THR A 496 27.12 -41.42 -9.35
CA THR A 496 26.50 -42.16 -8.26
C THR A 496 25.03 -41.76 -8.23
N SER A 497 24.15 -42.76 -8.14
CA SER A 497 22.70 -42.65 -8.18
C SER A 497 22.18 -41.58 -7.21
N GLY A 498 21.73 -40.46 -7.75
CA GLY A 498 21.21 -39.29 -7.04
C GLY A 498 21.93 -38.03 -7.49
N THR A 499 21.35 -37.30 -8.45
CA THR A 499 21.88 -36.00 -8.86
C THR A 499 21.87 -35.05 -7.65
N LYS A 500 22.93 -34.25 -7.46
CA LYS A 500 23.03 -33.25 -6.36
C LYS A 500 21.79 -32.34 -6.30
N TYR A 501 21.15 -32.09 -7.44
CA TYR A 501 19.89 -31.34 -7.59
C TYR A 501 18.70 -31.97 -6.85
N GLY A 502 18.59 -33.30 -6.83
CA GLY A 502 17.45 -34.00 -6.20
C GLY A 502 17.35 -33.77 -4.70
N ARG A 503 18.47 -33.54 -4.00
CA ARG A 503 18.47 -33.35 -2.53
C ARG A 503 17.79 -32.06 -2.07
N PHE A 504 17.87 -30.98 -2.85
CA PHE A 504 17.22 -29.71 -2.48
C PHE A 504 15.70 -29.79 -2.61
N LEU A 505 15.23 -30.24 -3.78
CA LEU A 505 13.80 -30.40 -4.04
C LEU A 505 13.21 -31.47 -3.13
N GLN A 506 13.91 -32.58 -2.90
CA GLN A 506 13.53 -33.57 -1.91
C GLN A 506 13.38 -32.95 -0.52
N GLU A 507 14.29 -32.04 -0.13
CA GLU A 507 14.17 -31.37 1.16
C GLU A 507 12.90 -30.52 1.22
N ILE A 508 12.72 -29.57 0.30
CA ILE A 508 11.55 -28.69 0.28
C ILE A 508 10.25 -29.49 0.22
N THR A 509 10.18 -30.51 -0.64
CA THR A 509 8.98 -31.35 -0.84
C THR A 509 8.65 -32.24 0.33
N SER A 510 9.65 -32.66 1.10
CA SER A 510 9.42 -33.49 2.27
C SER A 510 9.18 -32.68 3.55
N THR A 511 9.69 -31.44 3.62
CA THR A 511 9.67 -30.66 4.87
C THR A 511 8.71 -29.48 4.88
N CYS A 512 8.40 -28.87 3.73
CA CYS A 512 7.71 -27.58 3.69
C CYS A 512 6.36 -27.63 2.96
N TYR A 513 5.46 -26.72 3.33
CA TYR A 513 4.23 -26.40 2.61
C TYR A 513 4.25 -24.92 2.25
N LEU A 514 4.75 -24.59 1.06
CA LEU A 514 4.98 -23.20 0.67
C LEU A 514 3.67 -22.54 0.22
N GLU A 515 3.45 -21.31 0.69
CA GLU A 515 2.38 -20.41 0.25
C GLU A 515 2.93 -19.26 -0.61
N ASP A 516 4.20 -18.90 -0.44
CA ASP A 516 4.91 -17.84 -1.19
C ASP A 516 6.30 -18.32 -1.59
N VAL A 517 6.59 -18.31 -2.89
CA VAL A 517 7.87 -18.77 -3.42
C VAL A 517 8.41 -17.81 -4.46
N GLU A 518 9.67 -17.43 -4.29
CA GLU A 518 10.44 -16.74 -5.32
C GLU A 518 11.59 -17.62 -5.78
N MET A 519 11.41 -18.17 -6.99
CA MET A 519 12.27 -19.15 -7.62
C MET A 519 13.42 -18.45 -8.36
N GLY A 520 14.65 -18.78 -7.98
CA GLY A 520 15.89 -18.40 -8.66
C GLY A 520 16.72 -19.61 -9.06
N TRP A 521 18.04 -19.45 -9.12
CA TRP A 521 19.02 -20.49 -9.51
C TRP A 521 18.91 -21.81 -8.75
N ALA A 522 18.38 -21.79 -7.51
CA ALA A 522 18.13 -22.99 -6.70
C ALA A 522 17.15 -23.98 -7.37
N PHE A 523 16.27 -23.49 -8.23
CA PHE A 523 15.22 -24.25 -8.89
C PHE A 523 15.58 -24.60 -10.34
N CYS A 524 16.86 -24.76 -10.64
CA CYS A 524 17.33 -25.14 -11.98
C CYS A 524 18.25 -26.38 -11.91
N PRO A 525 18.01 -27.44 -12.71
CA PRO A 525 16.81 -27.75 -13.51
C PRO A 525 15.79 -28.55 -12.67
N VAL A 526 14.54 -28.10 -12.62
CA VAL A 526 13.46 -28.79 -11.87
C VAL A 526 12.63 -29.67 -12.79
N GLN A 527 12.30 -30.89 -12.34
CA GLN A 527 11.29 -31.73 -13.02
C GLN A 527 9.88 -31.44 -12.51
N VAL A 528 8.87 -31.70 -13.36
CA VAL A 528 7.44 -31.41 -13.10
C VAL A 528 6.96 -32.09 -11.82
N ASP A 529 7.25 -33.38 -11.69
CA ASP A 529 6.75 -34.24 -10.62
C ASP A 529 7.32 -33.84 -9.25
N ASP A 530 8.53 -33.25 -9.25
CA ASP A 530 9.20 -32.78 -8.04
C ASP A 530 8.53 -31.53 -7.44
N LEU A 531 7.71 -30.79 -8.20
CA LEU A 531 7.11 -29.53 -7.72
C LEU A 531 5.76 -29.72 -7.02
N ILE A 532 5.01 -30.76 -7.40
CA ILE A 532 3.60 -30.90 -7.03
C ILE A 532 3.37 -30.92 -5.51
N PRO A 533 4.13 -31.68 -4.69
CA PRO A 533 3.84 -31.77 -3.25
C PRO A 533 3.98 -30.42 -2.53
N SER A 534 5.09 -29.72 -2.75
CA SER A 534 5.40 -28.45 -2.08
C SER A 534 4.51 -27.30 -2.51
N PHE A 535 4.05 -27.32 -3.76
CA PHE A 535 3.42 -26.16 -4.41
C PHE A 535 1.89 -26.18 -4.37
N SER A 536 1.29 -27.27 -3.88
CA SER A 536 -0.16 -27.43 -3.73
C SER A 536 -0.87 -26.33 -2.92
N LYS A 537 -0.14 -25.60 -2.06
CA LYS A 537 -0.65 -24.47 -1.27
C LYS A 537 -0.15 -23.10 -1.72
N VAL A 538 0.64 -23.04 -2.80
CA VAL A 538 1.22 -21.78 -3.27
C VAL A 538 0.13 -20.83 -3.72
N ARG A 539 0.15 -19.64 -3.11
CA ARG A 539 -0.70 -18.50 -3.47
C ARG A 539 0.08 -17.45 -4.24
N ARG A 540 1.38 -17.31 -3.99
CA ARG A 540 2.24 -16.33 -4.67
C ARG A 540 3.47 -17.02 -5.24
N MET A 541 3.67 -16.87 -6.53
CA MET A 541 4.82 -17.44 -7.23
C MET A 541 5.50 -16.36 -8.05
N THR A 542 6.80 -16.22 -7.84
CA THR A 542 7.68 -15.43 -8.71
C THR A 542 8.72 -16.35 -9.33
N VAL A 543 8.79 -16.35 -10.66
CA VAL A 543 9.78 -17.10 -11.44
C VAL A 543 10.69 -16.09 -12.12
N GLY A 544 11.99 -16.12 -11.78
CA GLY A 544 12.91 -15.04 -12.13
C GLY A 544 14.25 -15.48 -12.70
N LEU A 545 15.17 -14.51 -12.77
CA LEU A 545 16.51 -14.69 -13.31
C LEU A 545 17.24 -15.83 -12.59
N GLY A 546 17.58 -16.88 -13.35
CA GLY A 546 18.22 -18.09 -12.85
C GLY A 546 17.35 -19.35 -12.85
N THR A 547 16.05 -19.23 -13.13
CA THR A 547 15.18 -20.38 -13.36
C THR A 547 14.34 -20.18 -14.63
N THR A 548 14.12 -21.26 -15.36
CA THR A 548 13.23 -21.27 -16.52
C THR A 548 12.31 -22.46 -16.38
N LEU A 549 11.00 -22.21 -16.36
CA LEU A 549 10.00 -23.26 -16.36
C LEU A 549 9.69 -23.66 -17.81
N PRO A 550 9.80 -24.95 -18.15
CA PRO A 550 9.30 -25.47 -19.43
C PRO A 550 7.82 -25.12 -19.66
N GLU A 551 7.43 -24.96 -20.92
CA GLU A 551 6.06 -24.56 -21.30
C GLU A 551 4.99 -25.54 -20.74
N ASN A 552 5.28 -26.84 -20.69
CA ASN A 552 4.39 -27.84 -20.11
C ASN A 552 4.17 -27.65 -18.60
N ILE A 553 5.19 -27.16 -17.85
CA ILE A 553 5.02 -26.76 -16.45
C ILE A 553 4.11 -25.55 -16.34
N LEU A 554 4.41 -24.51 -17.12
CA LEU A 554 3.65 -23.26 -17.09
C LEU A 554 2.17 -23.50 -17.42
N HIS A 555 1.91 -24.40 -18.36
CA HIS A 555 0.56 -24.84 -18.68
C HIS A 555 -0.09 -25.62 -17.53
N ALA A 556 0.65 -26.47 -16.82
CA ALA A 556 0.13 -27.24 -15.68
C ALA A 556 0.03 -26.44 -14.36
N LEU A 557 0.52 -25.19 -14.31
CA LEU A 557 0.53 -24.39 -13.07
C LEU A 557 -0.82 -24.28 -12.36
N PRO A 558 -1.98 -24.11 -13.04
CA PRO A 558 -3.27 -24.09 -12.37
C PRO A 558 -3.59 -25.39 -11.62
N GLU A 559 -3.09 -26.54 -12.09
CA GLU A 559 -3.25 -27.84 -11.43
C GLU A 559 -2.24 -28.03 -10.28
N ILE A 560 -1.01 -27.56 -10.48
CA ILE A 560 0.07 -27.63 -9.48
C ILE A 560 -0.21 -26.69 -8.30
N CYS A 561 -0.72 -25.48 -8.59
CA CYS A 561 -0.96 -24.38 -7.64
C CYS A 561 -2.43 -23.92 -7.71
N PRO A 562 -3.41 -24.70 -7.20
CA PRO A 562 -4.83 -24.40 -7.34
C PRO A 562 -5.28 -23.13 -6.59
N PHE A 563 -4.49 -22.67 -5.61
CA PHE A 563 -4.76 -21.47 -4.83
C PHE A 563 -3.96 -20.24 -5.30
N LEU A 564 -3.40 -20.27 -6.52
CA LEU A 564 -2.57 -19.20 -7.04
C LEU A 564 -3.36 -17.88 -7.15
N GLU A 565 -2.89 -16.88 -6.42
CA GLU A 565 -3.43 -15.51 -6.36
C GLU A 565 -2.52 -14.50 -7.07
N SER A 566 -1.21 -14.75 -7.09
CA SER A 566 -0.22 -13.87 -7.72
C SER A 566 0.83 -14.68 -8.47
N LEU A 567 1.02 -14.33 -9.75
CA LEU A 567 2.05 -14.92 -10.59
C LEU A 567 2.90 -13.81 -11.23
N VAL A 568 4.21 -13.88 -11.00
CA VAL A 568 5.20 -13.02 -11.65
C VAL A 568 6.16 -13.89 -12.46
N LEU A 569 6.13 -13.75 -13.77
CA LEU A 569 7.05 -14.42 -14.69
C LEU A 569 8.04 -13.39 -15.25
N ARG A 570 9.33 -13.64 -15.06
CA ARG A 570 10.41 -12.81 -15.61
C ARG A 570 11.30 -13.67 -16.50
N PHE A 571 11.61 -13.18 -17.70
CA PHE A 571 12.50 -13.86 -18.66
C PHE A 571 12.07 -15.29 -19.00
N GLN A 572 10.77 -15.59 -18.98
CA GLN A 572 10.23 -16.90 -19.34
C GLN A 572 9.85 -16.96 -20.82
N VAL A 573 9.83 -18.16 -21.40
CA VAL A 573 9.25 -18.40 -22.73
C VAL A 573 7.78 -18.74 -22.54
N ILE A 574 6.88 -17.93 -23.09
CA ILE A 574 5.43 -18.03 -22.91
C ILE A 574 4.71 -17.97 -24.26
N SER A 575 3.56 -18.65 -24.32
CA SER A 575 2.69 -18.69 -25.50
C SER A 575 1.27 -18.27 -25.12
N ASP A 576 0.44 -17.95 -26.13
CA ASP A 576 -0.98 -17.63 -25.91
C ASP A 576 -1.71 -18.74 -25.15
N ARG A 577 -1.35 -20.01 -25.39
CA ARG A 577 -1.99 -21.16 -24.73
C ARG A 577 -1.74 -21.14 -23.23
N VAL A 578 -0.52 -20.83 -22.81
CA VAL A 578 -0.16 -20.74 -21.40
C VAL A 578 -0.94 -19.62 -20.71
N VAL A 579 -0.92 -18.40 -21.28
CA VAL A 579 -1.58 -17.24 -20.67
C VAL A 579 -3.09 -17.46 -20.61
N ARG A 580 -3.72 -17.96 -21.68
CA ARG A 580 -5.14 -18.28 -21.67
C ARG A 580 -5.48 -19.33 -20.61
N ASN A 581 -4.72 -20.42 -20.53
CA ASN A 581 -5.00 -21.45 -19.51
C ASN A 581 -4.86 -20.90 -18.09
N LEU A 582 -3.87 -20.03 -17.83
CA LEU A 582 -3.75 -19.35 -16.52
C LEU A 582 -4.96 -18.48 -16.21
N LEU A 583 -5.43 -17.68 -17.19
CA LEU A 583 -6.59 -16.81 -17.01
C LEU A 583 -7.92 -17.60 -16.89
N GLU A 584 -8.06 -18.72 -17.61
CA GLU A 584 -9.25 -19.59 -17.58
C GLU A 584 -9.33 -20.43 -16.30
N SER A 585 -8.21 -21.05 -15.93
CA SER A 585 -8.20 -22.11 -14.91
C SER A 585 -7.83 -21.61 -13.51
N SER A 586 -7.06 -20.53 -13.37
CA SER A 586 -6.68 -19.98 -12.06
C SER A 586 -7.73 -18.97 -11.55
N THR A 587 -8.85 -19.46 -11.02
CA THR A 587 -9.99 -18.63 -10.59
C THR A 587 -9.69 -17.64 -9.46
N ASN A 588 -8.61 -17.86 -8.71
CA ASN A 588 -8.17 -16.99 -7.61
C ASN A 588 -7.11 -15.96 -8.05
N LEU A 589 -6.65 -15.99 -9.31
CA LEU A 589 -5.56 -15.16 -9.80
C LEU A 589 -5.98 -13.69 -9.84
N GLN A 590 -5.36 -12.90 -8.98
CA GLN A 590 -5.58 -11.46 -8.83
C GLN A 590 -4.46 -10.63 -9.45
N VAL A 591 -3.24 -11.18 -9.49
CA VAL A 591 -2.05 -10.48 -9.98
C VAL A 591 -1.36 -11.32 -11.05
N LEU A 592 -1.20 -10.75 -12.25
CA LEU A 592 -0.41 -11.33 -13.33
C LEU A 592 0.64 -10.32 -13.81
N CYS A 593 1.91 -10.66 -13.61
CA CYS A 593 3.03 -9.85 -14.06
C CYS A 593 3.87 -10.65 -15.05
N LEU A 594 3.99 -10.16 -16.28
CA LEU A 594 4.83 -10.72 -17.33
C LEU A 594 5.89 -9.68 -17.69
N GLN A 595 7.16 -9.98 -17.37
CA GLN A 595 8.27 -9.05 -17.54
C GLN A 595 9.34 -9.67 -18.44
N TYR A 596 9.65 -9.01 -19.55
CA TYR A 596 10.69 -9.44 -20.50
C TYR A 596 10.57 -10.92 -20.91
N CYS A 597 9.35 -11.44 -20.96
CA CYS A 597 9.07 -12.79 -21.40
C CYS A 597 9.11 -12.85 -22.94
N LEU A 598 9.59 -13.97 -23.48
CA LEU A 598 9.74 -14.20 -24.91
C LEU A 598 8.66 -15.16 -25.41
N GLY A 599 8.38 -15.17 -26.72
CA GLY A 599 7.48 -16.13 -27.35
C GLY A 599 6.39 -15.47 -28.20
N SER A 600 5.48 -16.28 -28.74
CA SER A 600 4.39 -15.82 -29.59
C SER A 600 3.15 -15.49 -28.75
N LEU A 601 3.25 -14.43 -27.96
CA LEU A 601 2.06 -13.80 -27.40
C LEU A 601 1.41 -12.96 -28.48
N THR A 602 0.11 -13.06 -28.64
CA THR A 602 -0.72 -12.18 -29.46
C THR A 602 -1.86 -11.64 -28.60
N SER A 603 -2.77 -10.87 -29.20
CA SER A 603 -3.98 -10.45 -28.50
C SER A 603 -4.89 -11.60 -28.07
N PHE A 604 -4.74 -12.77 -28.69
CA PHE A 604 -5.50 -13.98 -28.34
C PHE A 604 -5.32 -14.38 -26.88
N SER A 605 -4.14 -14.14 -26.29
CA SER A 605 -3.84 -14.37 -24.86
C SER A 605 -4.92 -13.84 -23.90
N PHE A 606 -5.54 -12.70 -24.23
CA PHE A 606 -6.38 -11.96 -23.31
C PHE A 606 -7.86 -11.99 -23.67
N GLN A 607 -8.27 -12.78 -24.67
CA GLN A 607 -9.68 -12.95 -25.08
C GLN A 607 -10.50 -13.83 -24.14
N THR A 608 -9.98 -14.11 -22.96
CA THR A 608 -10.59 -14.97 -21.94
C THR A 608 -11.08 -14.12 -20.75
N MET A 609 -12.22 -14.49 -20.18
CA MET A 609 -12.75 -13.93 -18.92
C MET A 609 -11.79 -14.17 -17.74
N ALA A 610 -11.35 -13.10 -17.08
CA ALA A 610 -10.57 -13.16 -15.85
C ALA A 610 -11.08 -12.14 -14.81
N PRO A 611 -12.30 -12.31 -14.27
CA PRO A 611 -12.96 -11.30 -13.43
C PRO A 611 -12.29 -11.09 -12.07
N ALA A 612 -11.52 -12.07 -11.59
CA ALA A 612 -10.74 -11.97 -10.36
C ALA A 612 -9.46 -11.11 -10.53
N LEU A 613 -8.98 -10.93 -11.76
CA LEU A 613 -7.74 -10.23 -12.04
C LEU A 613 -7.90 -8.73 -11.73
N ARG A 614 -6.99 -8.21 -10.91
CA ARG A 614 -6.96 -6.82 -10.44
C ARG A 614 -5.70 -6.08 -10.85
N ILE A 615 -4.58 -6.79 -11.00
CA ILE A 615 -3.28 -6.21 -11.35
C ILE A 615 -2.76 -6.92 -12.59
N LEU A 616 -2.55 -6.15 -13.65
CA LEU A 616 -1.94 -6.64 -14.89
C LEU A 616 -0.71 -5.80 -15.20
N ARG A 617 0.46 -6.45 -15.21
CA ARG A 617 1.73 -5.81 -15.58
C ARG A 617 2.33 -6.53 -16.78
N LEU A 618 2.38 -5.85 -17.92
CA LEU A 618 2.93 -6.34 -19.18
C LEU A 618 4.11 -5.47 -19.57
N GLN A 619 5.32 -5.92 -19.21
CA GLN A 619 6.54 -5.18 -19.48
C GLN A 619 7.34 -5.85 -20.60
N TRP A 620 7.39 -5.22 -21.78
CA TRP A 620 8.16 -5.70 -22.94
C TRP A 620 7.81 -7.11 -23.40
N VAL A 621 6.52 -7.47 -23.32
CA VAL A 621 6.00 -8.80 -23.67
C VAL A 621 5.04 -8.80 -24.87
N THR A 622 4.41 -7.65 -25.15
CA THR A 622 3.28 -7.58 -26.11
C THR A 622 3.34 -6.30 -26.96
N PRO A 623 4.33 -6.16 -27.86
CA PRO A 623 4.49 -4.93 -28.65
C PRO A 623 3.36 -4.68 -29.66
N TRP A 624 2.49 -5.66 -29.87
CA TRP A 624 1.37 -5.67 -30.81
C TRP A 624 0.00 -5.45 -30.15
N ILE A 625 -0.07 -5.11 -28.86
CA ILE A 625 -1.35 -4.69 -28.25
C ILE A 625 -1.85 -3.42 -28.96
N THR A 626 -3.09 -3.51 -29.46
CA THR A 626 -3.85 -2.44 -30.11
C THR A 626 -4.98 -1.93 -29.21
N ASN A 627 -5.68 -0.88 -29.64
CA ASN A 627 -6.83 -0.34 -28.93
C ASN A 627 -8.01 -1.33 -28.87
N ASP A 628 -8.19 -2.15 -29.91
CA ASP A 628 -9.20 -3.20 -29.92
C ASP A 628 -8.91 -4.25 -28.83
N ASP A 629 -7.64 -4.57 -28.63
CA ASP A 629 -7.21 -5.51 -27.60
C ASP A 629 -7.41 -4.94 -26.19
N LEU A 630 -7.17 -3.63 -25.99
CA LEU A 630 -7.53 -2.95 -24.75
C LEU A 630 -9.04 -3.00 -24.53
N THR A 631 -9.84 -2.78 -25.56
CA THR A 631 -11.31 -2.86 -25.46
C THR A 631 -11.75 -4.25 -25.00
N ILE A 632 -11.19 -5.31 -25.58
CA ILE A 632 -11.42 -6.69 -25.15
C ILE A 632 -11.00 -6.89 -23.69
N LEU A 633 -9.81 -6.43 -23.31
CA LEU A 633 -9.32 -6.51 -21.93
C LEU A 633 -10.26 -5.83 -20.92
N THR A 634 -10.84 -4.68 -21.27
CA THR A 634 -11.78 -3.99 -20.39
C THR A 634 -13.06 -4.80 -20.15
N GLN A 635 -13.50 -5.59 -21.12
CA GLN A 635 -14.66 -6.48 -20.97
C GLN A 635 -14.34 -7.69 -20.07
N ASN A 636 -13.10 -8.14 -20.09
CA ASN A 636 -12.68 -9.40 -19.47
C ASN A 636 -12.14 -9.26 -18.04
N CYS A 637 -11.61 -8.08 -17.68
CA CYS A 637 -10.92 -7.82 -16.42
C CYS A 637 -11.40 -6.53 -15.75
N ASN A 638 -11.39 -6.48 -14.42
CA ASN A 638 -11.67 -5.27 -13.63
C ASN A 638 -10.42 -4.82 -12.85
N LEU A 639 -9.53 -4.12 -13.56
CA LEU A 639 -8.21 -3.75 -13.06
C LEU A 639 -8.24 -2.54 -12.12
N VAL A 640 -7.39 -2.60 -11.10
CA VAL A 640 -7.04 -1.48 -10.20
C VAL A 640 -5.62 -0.98 -10.51
N GLU A 641 -4.80 -1.83 -11.13
CA GLU A 641 -3.46 -1.46 -11.59
C GLU A 641 -3.20 -2.02 -13.00
N LEU A 642 -2.69 -1.14 -13.86
CA LEU A 642 -2.29 -1.46 -15.23
C LEU A 642 -0.89 -0.90 -15.48
N TRP A 643 0.04 -1.78 -15.85
CA TRP A 643 1.34 -1.40 -16.39
C TRP A 643 1.52 -1.98 -17.77
N LEU A 644 1.71 -1.11 -18.75
CA LEU A 644 2.08 -1.47 -20.11
C LEU A 644 3.45 -0.87 -20.43
N SER A 645 4.34 -1.69 -20.97
CA SER A 645 5.61 -1.24 -21.51
C SER A 645 5.89 -1.83 -22.89
N GLY A 646 6.27 -0.97 -23.84
CA GLY A 646 6.62 -1.36 -25.21
C GLY A 646 5.44 -1.64 -26.13
N CYS A 647 4.20 -1.26 -25.76
CA CYS A 647 2.99 -1.43 -26.56
C CYS A 647 2.86 -0.31 -27.62
N LYS A 648 3.58 -0.44 -28.73
CA LYS A 648 3.80 0.67 -29.68
C LYS A 648 2.64 0.98 -30.62
N LEU A 649 1.65 0.08 -30.71
CA LEU A 649 0.48 0.24 -31.60
C LEU A 649 -0.68 1.02 -30.95
N LEU A 650 -0.51 1.46 -29.71
CA LEU A 650 -1.50 2.27 -29.00
C LEU A 650 -1.47 3.73 -29.46
N ASP A 651 -2.65 4.32 -29.61
CA ASP A 651 -2.83 5.73 -29.95
C ASP A 651 -3.71 6.47 -28.92
N SER A 652 -4.07 7.73 -29.20
CA SER A 652 -4.81 8.59 -28.27
C SER A 652 -6.18 8.05 -27.86
N SER A 653 -6.84 7.24 -28.69
CA SER A 653 -8.13 6.63 -28.33
C SER A 653 -8.02 5.60 -27.20
N SER A 654 -6.82 5.07 -26.95
CA SER A 654 -6.53 4.18 -25.81
C SER A 654 -6.91 4.81 -24.47
N GLN A 655 -6.79 6.14 -24.34
CA GLN A 655 -7.04 6.80 -23.06
C GLN A 655 -8.51 6.69 -22.65
N GLU A 656 -9.44 6.87 -23.59
CA GLU A 656 -10.88 6.76 -23.33
C GLU A 656 -11.27 5.31 -23.02
N ILE A 657 -10.65 4.34 -23.70
CA ILE A 657 -10.84 2.91 -23.43
C ILE A 657 -10.39 2.58 -22.01
N ILE A 658 -9.19 3.04 -21.60
CA ILE A 658 -8.67 2.83 -20.25
C ILE A 658 -9.59 3.48 -19.21
N SER A 659 -10.02 4.72 -19.42
CA SER A 659 -10.75 5.48 -18.41
C SER A 659 -12.20 5.05 -18.24
N SER A 660 -12.87 4.69 -19.33
CA SER A 660 -14.21 4.13 -19.30
C SER A 660 -14.22 2.68 -18.82
N GLY A 661 -13.21 1.89 -19.21
CA GLY A 661 -13.10 0.48 -18.88
C GLY A 661 -12.69 0.20 -17.43
N TRP A 662 -11.78 0.98 -16.86
CA TRP A 662 -11.27 0.80 -15.49
C TRP A 662 -11.38 2.10 -14.67
N PRO A 663 -12.60 2.53 -14.31
CA PRO A 663 -12.82 3.81 -13.63
C PRO A 663 -12.25 3.87 -12.21
N ASN A 664 -11.98 2.73 -11.57
CA ASN A 664 -11.33 2.59 -10.26
C ASN A 664 -9.81 2.37 -10.33
N LEU A 665 -9.18 2.62 -11.47
CA LEU A 665 -7.75 2.46 -11.62
C LEU A 665 -7.01 3.38 -10.64
N ALA A 666 -6.19 2.79 -9.78
CA ALA A 666 -5.38 3.47 -8.79
C ALA A 666 -3.94 3.69 -9.27
N CYS A 667 -3.44 2.83 -10.16
CA CYS A 667 -2.10 2.93 -10.72
C CYS A 667 -2.13 2.69 -12.24
N LEU A 668 -1.63 3.67 -12.99
CA LEU A 668 -1.44 3.58 -14.44
C LEU A 668 0.01 3.86 -14.78
N GLN A 669 0.69 2.88 -15.36
CA GLN A 669 2.05 3.04 -15.86
C GLN A 669 2.11 2.71 -17.33
N LEU A 670 2.49 3.69 -18.14
CA LEU A 670 2.63 3.58 -19.58
C LEU A 670 4.04 4.01 -19.96
N GLU A 671 4.83 3.06 -20.45
CA GLU A 671 6.21 3.29 -20.85
C GLU A 671 6.43 2.81 -22.30
N GLU A 672 6.95 3.65 -23.18
CA GLU A 672 7.13 3.32 -24.60
C GLU A 672 5.85 2.80 -25.28
N CYS A 673 4.70 3.38 -24.92
CA CYS A 673 3.38 2.94 -25.37
C CYS A 673 2.83 3.79 -26.53
N GLY A 674 3.55 3.80 -27.66
CA GLY A 674 3.04 4.36 -28.91
C GLY A 674 2.83 5.88 -28.88
N GLN A 675 1.64 6.34 -29.28
CA GLN A 675 1.25 7.76 -29.36
C GLN A 675 0.02 8.07 -28.49
N ILE A 676 -0.14 7.36 -27.37
CA ILE A 676 -1.24 7.55 -26.42
C ILE A 676 -1.44 9.03 -26.05
N THR A 677 -0.37 9.79 -25.81
CA THR A 677 -0.47 11.17 -25.32
C THR A 677 -0.45 12.23 -26.41
N LEU A 678 -0.58 11.85 -27.68
CA LEU A 678 -0.51 12.78 -28.83
C LEU A 678 -1.55 13.92 -28.75
N ASP A 679 -2.78 13.60 -28.36
CA ASP A 679 -3.88 14.56 -28.24
C ASP A 679 -4.06 15.09 -26.80
N GLY A 680 -3.01 15.03 -25.99
CA GLY A 680 -3.03 15.40 -24.58
C GLY A 680 -3.31 14.21 -23.65
N VAL A 681 -3.85 14.47 -22.46
CA VAL A 681 -4.04 13.47 -21.39
C VAL A 681 -5.42 13.54 -20.70
N ASN A 682 -6.39 14.23 -21.32
CA ASN A 682 -7.64 14.60 -20.67
C ASN A 682 -8.41 13.38 -20.15
N SER A 683 -8.53 12.33 -20.97
CA SER A 683 -9.26 11.12 -20.59
C SER A 683 -8.56 10.33 -19.48
N ILE A 684 -7.23 10.39 -19.37
CA ILE A 684 -6.51 9.81 -18.20
C ILE A 684 -6.90 10.56 -16.92
N LEU A 685 -7.06 11.89 -16.98
CA LEU A 685 -7.47 12.70 -15.84
C LEU A 685 -8.94 12.46 -15.43
N ASP A 686 -9.74 11.77 -16.24
CA ASP A 686 -11.10 11.33 -15.88
C ASP A 686 -11.11 10.13 -14.94
N CYS A 687 -10.00 9.39 -14.82
CA CYS A 687 -9.82 8.35 -13.82
C CYS A 687 -9.58 8.94 -12.43
N LYS A 688 -10.63 9.46 -11.80
CA LYS A 688 -10.56 10.19 -10.50
C LYS A 688 -10.00 9.37 -9.33
N ALA A 689 -9.88 8.05 -9.49
CA ALA A 689 -9.31 7.13 -8.51
C ALA A 689 -7.78 7.04 -8.55
N LEU A 690 -7.11 7.62 -9.57
CA LEU A 690 -5.67 7.48 -9.76
C LEU A 690 -4.89 8.06 -8.59
N GLU A 691 -3.97 7.23 -8.08
CA GLU A 691 -3.01 7.55 -7.03
C GLU A 691 -1.59 7.65 -7.59
N GLU A 692 -1.28 6.88 -8.63
CA GLU A 692 0.02 6.84 -9.28
C GLU A 692 -0.13 6.85 -10.81
N VAL A 693 0.58 7.77 -11.46
CA VAL A 693 0.60 7.90 -12.92
C VAL A 693 2.03 7.98 -13.41
N LEU A 694 2.41 7.10 -14.33
CA LEU A 694 3.67 7.15 -15.07
C LEU A 694 3.37 7.22 -16.56
N LEU A 695 3.81 8.30 -17.20
CA LEU A 695 3.76 8.51 -18.64
C LEU A 695 5.18 8.80 -19.11
N ARG A 696 5.82 7.79 -19.73
CA ARG A 696 7.17 7.94 -20.30
C ARG A 696 7.17 7.40 -21.73
N HIS A 697 7.65 8.18 -22.69
CA HIS A 697 7.68 7.79 -24.11
C HIS A 697 6.31 7.36 -24.63
N THR A 698 5.28 8.12 -24.28
CA THR A 698 3.89 7.83 -24.66
C THR A 698 3.39 8.68 -25.83
N GLY A 699 4.22 9.58 -26.37
CA GLY A 699 3.89 10.43 -27.51
C GLY A 699 3.90 11.91 -27.17
N ARG A 700 4.33 12.74 -28.12
CA ARG A 700 4.48 14.18 -27.90
C ARG A 700 3.12 14.88 -27.95
N GLY A 701 2.55 15.15 -26.78
CA GLY A 701 1.32 15.93 -26.65
C GLY A 701 0.97 16.35 -25.21
N ILE A 702 1.82 16.04 -24.24
CA ILE A 702 1.60 16.42 -22.84
C ILE A 702 1.88 17.92 -22.68
N GLY A 703 0.84 18.69 -22.32
CA GLY A 703 0.94 20.13 -22.10
C GLY A 703 1.82 20.52 -20.90
N ARG A 704 2.37 21.74 -20.91
CA ARG A 704 3.27 22.22 -19.85
C ARG A 704 2.65 22.23 -18.44
N THR A 705 1.33 22.38 -18.35
CA THR A 705 0.55 22.49 -17.10
C THR A 705 0.12 21.14 -16.50
N ILE A 706 0.52 20.01 -17.11
CA ILE A 706 0.07 18.67 -16.69
C ILE A 706 0.21 18.42 -15.18
N ILE A 707 1.28 18.91 -14.55
CA ILE A 707 1.49 18.66 -13.12
C ILE A 707 0.42 19.36 -12.28
N THR A 708 0.11 20.63 -12.59
CA THR A 708 -0.92 21.39 -11.86
C THR A 708 -2.32 20.87 -12.19
N ASP A 709 -2.58 20.50 -13.44
CA ASP A 709 -3.85 19.90 -13.87
C ASP A 709 -4.09 18.55 -13.20
N ALA A 710 -3.09 17.66 -13.14
CA ALA A 710 -3.20 16.37 -12.46
C ALA A 710 -3.48 16.52 -10.96
N ILE A 711 -2.79 17.44 -10.27
CA ILE A 711 -3.04 17.73 -8.84
C ILE A 711 -4.46 18.29 -8.62
N ARG A 712 -4.98 19.07 -9.58
CA ARG A 712 -6.34 19.63 -9.50
C ARG A 712 -7.38 18.54 -9.74
N GLU A 713 -7.23 17.75 -10.79
CA GLU A 713 -8.23 16.82 -11.30
C GLU A 713 -8.24 15.44 -10.63
N LEU A 714 -7.12 15.03 -10.01
CA LEU A 714 -6.96 13.72 -9.36
C LEU A 714 -6.77 13.88 -7.83
N PRO A 715 -7.84 13.80 -7.03
CA PRO A 715 -7.79 14.08 -5.58
C PRO A 715 -6.90 13.13 -4.78
N LEU A 716 -6.70 11.91 -5.28
CA LEU A 716 -5.92 10.85 -4.63
C LEU A 716 -4.48 10.75 -5.15
N LEU A 717 -4.07 11.60 -6.10
CA LEU A 717 -2.76 11.52 -6.74
C LEU A 717 -1.62 11.77 -5.73
N ARG A 718 -0.71 10.79 -5.66
CA ARG A 718 0.48 10.77 -4.81
C ARG A 718 1.76 10.77 -5.63
N LYS A 719 1.81 10.07 -6.77
CA LYS A 719 3.01 9.98 -7.62
C LYS A 719 2.69 10.29 -9.07
N LEU A 720 3.53 11.14 -9.68
CA LEU A 720 3.47 11.46 -11.10
C LEU A 720 4.87 11.33 -11.70
N ALA A 721 5.02 10.54 -12.74
CA ALA A 721 6.26 10.42 -13.50
C ALA A 721 6.00 10.76 -14.97
N LEU A 722 6.83 11.65 -15.49
CA LEU A 722 6.73 12.22 -16.83
C LEU A 722 8.09 12.13 -17.53
N ASP A 723 8.08 12.10 -18.85
CA ASP A 723 9.28 12.31 -19.67
C ASP A 723 9.22 13.64 -20.42
N LEU A 724 10.36 14.33 -20.51
CA LEU A 724 10.48 15.59 -21.25
C LEU A 724 10.25 15.42 -22.76
N CYS A 725 10.49 14.22 -23.32
CA CYS A 725 10.25 13.98 -24.74
C CYS A 725 8.76 14.03 -25.13
N ASP A 726 7.87 13.72 -24.19
CA ASP A 726 6.42 13.73 -24.39
C ASP A 726 5.81 15.13 -24.26
N ALA A 727 6.59 16.11 -23.77
CA ALA A 727 6.14 17.49 -23.63
C ALA A 727 5.90 18.13 -25.01
N SER A 728 4.67 18.60 -25.25
CA SER A 728 4.30 19.32 -26.47
C SER A 728 5.08 20.63 -26.62
N GLU A 729 5.34 21.30 -25.50
CA GLU A 729 5.89 22.66 -25.42
C GLU A 729 7.35 22.70 -24.92
N GLY A 730 8.02 21.54 -24.90
CA GLY A 730 9.46 21.45 -24.59
C GLY A 730 9.83 21.50 -23.10
N GLY A 731 8.83 21.50 -22.20
CA GLY A 731 9.04 21.51 -20.76
C GLY A 731 7.74 21.39 -19.97
N TYR A 732 7.88 21.22 -18.64
CA TYR A 732 6.78 21.22 -17.69
C TYR A 732 6.96 22.35 -16.68
N ASP A 733 5.86 22.97 -16.28
CA ASP A 733 5.88 24.03 -15.29
C ASP A 733 6.22 23.48 -13.90
N THR A 734 7.00 24.23 -13.13
CA THR A 734 7.31 23.84 -11.74
C THR A 734 6.05 23.88 -10.89
N PRO A 735 5.71 22.81 -10.16
CA PRO A 735 4.49 22.78 -9.37
C PRO A 735 4.58 23.68 -8.14
N ASN A 736 3.60 24.56 -7.97
CA ASN A 736 3.25 25.11 -6.67
C ASN A 736 2.23 24.15 -6.04
N VAL A 737 2.65 23.15 -5.25
CA VAL A 737 1.71 22.22 -4.64
C VAL A 737 0.87 22.95 -3.59
N PRO A 738 -0.45 23.08 -3.77
CA PRO A 738 -1.32 23.73 -2.80
C PRO A 738 -1.55 22.83 -1.58
N GLU A 739 -1.89 23.45 -0.44
CA GLU A 739 -2.34 22.74 0.76
C GLU A 739 -3.57 21.86 0.48
N GLY A 740 -3.75 20.77 1.23
CA GLY A 740 -4.90 19.86 1.09
C GLY A 740 -4.80 18.85 -0.06
N LYS A 741 -3.59 18.62 -0.61
CA LYS A 741 -3.34 17.63 -1.67
C LYS A 741 -2.45 16.48 -1.18
N MET A 742 -2.60 15.30 -1.79
CA MET A 742 -1.89 14.07 -1.41
C MET A 742 -0.52 13.89 -2.07
N MET A 743 -0.12 14.83 -2.92
CA MET A 743 1.06 14.69 -3.77
C MET A 743 2.35 14.44 -2.96
N ARG A 744 3.00 13.29 -3.19
CA ARG A 744 4.27 12.90 -2.58
C ARG A 744 5.44 13.20 -3.50
N SER A 745 5.36 12.84 -4.79
CA SER A 745 6.49 12.99 -5.68
C SER A 745 6.15 13.21 -7.16
N VAL A 746 6.92 14.08 -7.80
CA VAL A 746 6.92 14.27 -9.26
C VAL A 746 8.29 13.89 -9.79
N ARG A 747 8.32 13.08 -10.85
CA ARG A 747 9.53 12.70 -11.58
C ARG A 747 9.45 13.23 -12.99
N MET A 748 10.51 13.89 -13.43
CA MET A 748 10.64 14.41 -14.78
C MET A 748 11.94 13.92 -15.37
N SER A 749 11.85 12.96 -16.27
CA SER A 749 13.00 12.33 -16.90
C SER A 749 13.41 13.02 -18.18
N ARG A 750 14.72 13.06 -18.43
CA ARG A 750 15.30 13.67 -19.62
C ARG A 750 16.03 12.63 -20.45
N CYS A 751 15.57 12.48 -21.69
CA CYS A 751 16.19 11.63 -22.67
C CYS A 751 17.32 12.34 -23.43
N LYS A 752 18.43 11.64 -23.70
CA LYS A 752 19.38 12.04 -24.76
C LYS A 752 18.79 11.69 -26.12
N LYS A 753 18.79 12.63 -27.05
CA LYS A 753 18.74 12.29 -28.48
C LYS A 753 20.11 11.77 -28.91
N SER A 754 20.14 10.72 -29.74
CA SER A 754 21.33 10.20 -30.43
C SER A 754 22.19 11.34 -31.01
N ALA A 755 23.51 11.15 -31.00
CA ALA A 755 24.61 12.13 -31.07
C ALA A 755 24.67 13.09 -32.28
N ALA A 756 23.61 13.83 -32.59
CA ALA A 756 23.63 14.91 -33.59
C ALA A 756 23.03 16.24 -33.11
N ALA A 757 22.61 16.36 -31.84
CA ALA A 757 22.02 17.60 -31.33
C ALA A 757 22.64 18.03 -30.00
N GLY A 758 23.94 18.33 -30.03
CA GLY A 758 24.57 19.15 -29.00
C GLY A 758 24.40 20.61 -29.35
N ARG A 759 23.21 21.20 -29.12
CA ARG A 759 22.99 22.64 -28.88
C ARG A 759 21.50 22.95 -28.59
N SER A 760 21.34 23.73 -27.52
CA SER A 760 20.19 24.54 -27.05
C SER A 760 18.85 23.89 -26.68
N CYS A 761 18.48 24.12 -25.41
CA CYS A 761 17.12 24.09 -24.86
C CYS A 761 16.18 25.17 -25.43
N PHE A 762 16.46 25.70 -26.63
CA PHE A 762 15.67 26.73 -27.31
C PHE A 762 15.87 26.59 -28.83
N GLY A 763 14.74 26.40 -29.53
CA GLY A 763 14.57 26.68 -30.96
C GLY A 763 15.22 25.71 -31.97
N GLU A 764 14.36 25.22 -32.88
CA GLU A 764 14.63 24.66 -34.22
C GLU A 764 14.87 23.13 -34.37
N ALA A 765 14.14 22.57 -35.36
CA ALA A 765 14.14 21.17 -35.84
C ALA A 765 15.10 21.02 -37.04
N PRO A 766 15.76 19.86 -37.32
CA PRO A 766 15.19 18.72 -38.09
C PRO A 766 15.99 17.37 -37.87
N PRO A 767 16.15 16.44 -38.85
CA PRO A 767 15.22 15.57 -39.58
C PRO A 767 15.35 14.05 -39.22
N SER A 768 14.49 13.26 -39.84
CA SER A 768 14.25 11.81 -39.71
C SER A 768 15.44 10.90 -40.08
N SER A 769 15.75 9.92 -39.22
CA SER A 769 16.43 8.68 -39.64
C SER A 769 15.92 7.46 -38.87
N SER A 770 15.68 6.40 -39.62
CA SER A 770 15.09 5.12 -39.24
C SER A 770 16.15 4.19 -38.64
N ASN A 771 16.17 4.11 -37.31
CA ASN A 771 16.46 2.91 -36.48
C ASN A 771 16.64 3.39 -35.02
N PRO A 772 15.72 3.08 -34.09
CA PRO A 772 15.84 3.57 -32.72
C PRO A 772 16.92 2.78 -31.99
N LYS A 773 18.05 3.44 -31.73
CA LYS A 773 18.92 3.08 -30.60
C LYS A 773 18.12 3.24 -29.30
N PRO A 774 18.42 2.47 -28.23
CA PRO A 774 17.74 2.64 -26.94
C PRO A 774 17.85 4.09 -26.48
N VAL A 775 16.71 4.67 -26.08
CA VAL A 775 16.69 6.03 -25.54
C VAL A 775 17.41 6.01 -24.20
N GLN A 776 18.49 6.77 -24.07
CA GLN A 776 19.25 6.85 -22.82
C GLN A 776 18.78 8.06 -22.02
N HIS A 777 18.19 7.81 -20.84
CA HIS A 777 17.94 8.86 -19.86
C HIS A 777 19.26 9.34 -19.27
N ARG A 778 19.47 10.66 -19.18
CA ARG A 778 20.68 11.20 -18.55
C ARG A 778 20.38 11.69 -17.15
N GLU A 779 19.36 12.52 -17.02
CA GLU A 779 19.06 13.20 -15.77
C GLU A 779 17.57 13.10 -15.53
N THR A 780 17.20 12.76 -14.30
CA THR A 780 15.83 12.84 -13.82
C THR A 780 15.76 13.84 -12.70
N VAL A 781 14.83 14.78 -12.80
CA VAL A 781 14.50 15.68 -11.70
C VAL A 781 13.40 15.01 -10.89
N VAL A 782 13.66 14.81 -9.60
CA VAL A 782 12.71 14.27 -8.63
C VAL A 782 12.35 15.38 -7.65
N LEU A 783 11.07 15.71 -7.60
CA LEU A 783 10.47 16.57 -6.59
C LEU A 783 9.82 15.66 -5.56
N GLU A 784 10.18 15.81 -4.30
CA GLU A 784 9.68 15.00 -3.19
C GLU A 784 9.18 15.90 -2.07
N TRP A 785 7.88 15.82 -1.74
CA TRP A 785 7.29 16.54 -0.61
C TRP A 785 7.33 15.67 0.65
N SER A 786 7.80 16.25 1.75
CA SER A 786 7.59 15.74 3.09
C SER A 786 6.54 16.59 3.83
N SER A 787 6.28 16.27 5.10
CA SER A 787 5.43 17.08 5.97
C SER A 787 5.99 18.49 6.22
N ARG A 788 7.30 18.72 5.98
CA ARG A 788 8.02 19.97 6.32
C ARG A 788 8.68 20.68 5.14
N GLN A 789 9.10 19.94 4.11
CA GLN A 789 9.93 20.50 3.05
C GLN A 789 9.61 19.89 1.70
N LEU A 790 9.97 20.62 0.65
CA LEU A 790 10.09 20.11 -0.71
C LEU A 790 11.58 19.88 -0.98
N THR A 791 11.94 18.66 -1.34
CA THR A 791 13.27 18.31 -1.80
C THR A 791 13.26 18.14 -3.31
N THR A 792 14.13 18.87 -3.99
CA THR A 792 14.41 18.73 -5.42
C THR A 792 15.75 18.03 -5.57
N THR A 793 15.75 16.84 -6.16
CA THR A 793 16.96 16.06 -6.41
C THR A 793 17.12 15.82 -7.90
N VAL A 794 18.32 16.05 -8.43
CA VAL A 794 18.69 15.67 -9.79
C VAL A 794 19.51 14.40 -9.69
N VAL A 795 19.05 13.35 -10.36
CA VAL A 795 19.70 12.05 -10.36
C VAL A 795 20.11 11.64 -11.77
N GLU A 796 21.23 10.94 -11.89
CA GLU A 796 21.61 10.24 -13.12
C GLU A 796 20.96 8.86 -13.11
N GLU A 797 20.09 8.58 -14.09
CA GLU A 797 19.59 7.23 -14.32
C GLU A 797 20.67 6.46 -15.09
N ARG A 798 21.44 5.61 -14.39
CA ARG A 798 22.25 4.60 -15.07
C ARG A 798 21.31 3.46 -15.46
N LEU A 799 21.07 3.30 -16.76
CA LEU A 799 20.39 2.13 -17.33
C LEU A 799 21.32 0.92 -17.31
#